data_AF-A0A9C8NT07-F1
#
_entry.id   AF-A0A9C8NT07-F1
#
_cell.length_a   1.000
_cell.length_b   1.000
_cell.length_c   1.000
_cell.angle_alpha   90.00
_cell.angle_beta   90.00
_cell.angle_gamma   90.00
#
_symmetry.space_group_name_H-M   'P 1'
#
loop_
_entity.id
_entity.type
_entity.pdbx_description
1 polymer ?
#
loop_
_entity_poly.entity_id
_entity_poly.type
_entity_poly.pdbx_seq_one_letter_code
_entity_poly.pdbx_strand_id
1 'polypeptide(L)'
;MITGNRSAYWVLALALGFLAEGAGAQVAVKGGVVRRVVVVESSKDTGPSASGPATLVPYDDEVNRYLAETRSLIEAGQIDHALRNLQVLLGQQEALFVPAGDGRRYVALRDQVNEVIGQLDRQGLRRYRMLYEPPAERLYQQAVADGDRQLLRKVVRDYVHTQAGLKALEALGHEAFNRAQFLTAARHWRRAIGLTDDHTHAGVLLAQVAVAHHLAGQSAAADQAQGDLEAQHADLEAPLGGRTQNVLAFVRQMRQRPAWPKQAALSGAVVMSKAEMPSETEWIFTHQGQQLGPDLALLATEQSLGASSGKPATSIKLRDGLIVAQTNQPNGSLRQIMPALIYPVVVDGQLILRTEKAVISCDLRTGQPLWRQAFPVYRDGRELRMLRARMGMRGRMGPFSFTRDIGRYWLAVGDGKVFVTGRFRSVGADVMWAAPPGGRGVSPSPLRSELMAISIHQQGRVIWSVPDSRRSDSELGVYEFVSPPVYHEGKVLLVASYAQSFHLLCLDADDGRLLWKSLISQMPETGGIEHRFPISIVMELVAQASPPAVADGRVFVATNAGVVAAYEVDSGRALWAYQYDRALGPQAQAGGGAMPINPVLVLGDSVICLPADGSEALCLSGEDGRLRWRAGRKNQHYLTALDDRRVLLSREGLRVLSVDEGGKTLLAVDASGVSGDDPGRTGVYGRPVVMPTAALLSGRGELIRLDLTGDRLTPEDLSSFTLPGPGIILGNLITADGRIIAANAAGVAAYVSYETVCRQIDAKLASAPPARRLELLYRRAMAAVNSRRYAAALADLRRCERTADELAVAAPAELDGMLYRTYVAVGNRADSNDRMLAMFAEADRYAQSPQERGHNLLRRAKAHAAGGDIAAALAVAHDLADRFGEEDLVDVEIGPAAGMTRFGPLHVPISGWTLIHEGFIADLIAEHGQDIYAPYDVRAEAELAEARQLDSPDALETVGRRWPNSARADEALFAAAERFYRQADDLSGDQADARLERARGALAMIVRRPDSPLAVSAHVGRAALLVRRGHNSVAGMAAADARRLARREAGDRADQMPVRFADLAGPLGDVLVQILEGASARPTEPEQPPPPDLPLPLKKLFVIQPASARLLRESLGKVIRIDRDVFVFTDSQLLRIDTAADN
;
A
#
# COMPACT_ATOMS: atom_id res chain seq x y z
N MET A 1 -8.98 -28.41 -44.80
CA MET A 1 -7.73 -29.19 -44.82
C MET A 1 -7.64 -29.94 -43.50
N ILE A 2 -7.88 -31.25 -43.58
CA ILE A 2 -7.94 -32.23 -42.49
C ILE A 2 -6.58 -32.95 -42.44
N THR A 3 -6.30 -33.59 -41.29
CA THR A 3 -5.17 -34.48 -40.90
C THR A 3 -4.15 -33.78 -40.01
N GLY A 4 -3.72 -34.28 -38.85
CA GLY A 4 -4.00 -35.52 -38.13
C GLY A 4 -2.82 -35.82 -37.20
N ASN A 5 -3.04 -36.09 -35.90
CA ASN A 5 -2.19 -37.01 -35.13
C ASN A 5 -2.88 -37.40 -33.81
N ARG A 6 -3.56 -38.56 -33.82
CA ARG A 6 -4.29 -39.16 -32.67
C ARG A 6 -3.51 -40.33 -32.02
N SER A 7 -2.21 -40.46 -32.30
CA SER A 7 -1.47 -41.70 -32.04
C SER A 7 -0.68 -41.74 -30.72
N ALA A 8 -0.65 -40.66 -29.92
CA ALA A 8 0.12 -40.62 -28.67
C ALA A 8 -0.67 -40.99 -27.40
N TYR A 9 -2.00 -41.11 -27.47
CA TYR A 9 -2.85 -41.33 -26.29
C TYR A 9 -3.10 -42.80 -25.92
N TRP A 10 -2.83 -43.75 -26.83
CA TRP A 10 -3.10 -45.16 -26.57
C TRP A 10 -1.95 -45.93 -25.90
N VAL A 11 -0.73 -45.40 -25.90
CA VAL A 11 0.44 -46.07 -25.29
C VAL A 11 0.55 -45.82 -23.78
N LEU A 12 0.00 -44.70 -23.26
CA LEU A 12 0.01 -44.41 -21.83
C LEU A 12 -1.12 -45.14 -21.05
N ALA A 13 -2.24 -45.44 -21.70
CA ALA A 13 -3.37 -46.15 -21.09
C ALA A 13 -3.09 -47.64 -20.86
N LEU A 14 -2.27 -48.27 -21.72
CA LEU A 14 -1.85 -49.67 -21.56
C LEU A 14 -0.75 -49.86 -20.51
N ALA A 15 0.05 -48.84 -20.21
CA ALA A 15 1.08 -48.89 -19.16
C ALA A 15 0.54 -48.68 -17.73
N LEU A 16 -0.61 -48.01 -17.58
CA LEU A 16 -1.29 -47.83 -16.28
C LEU A 16 -2.28 -48.97 -15.96
N GLY A 17 -2.72 -49.74 -16.96
CA GLY A 17 -3.61 -50.89 -16.78
C GLY A 17 -2.94 -52.17 -16.27
N PHE A 18 -1.60 -52.25 -16.27
CA PHE A 18 -0.87 -53.47 -15.90
C PHE A 18 -0.26 -53.49 -14.49
N LEU A 19 -0.52 -52.46 -13.65
CA LEU A 19 -0.06 -52.40 -12.25
C LEU A 19 -1.18 -52.55 -11.22
N ALA A 20 -2.39 -52.93 -11.65
CA ALA A 20 -3.57 -53.10 -10.78
C ALA A 20 -4.05 -54.55 -10.63
N GLU A 21 -3.18 -55.55 -10.81
CA GLU A 21 -3.48 -56.94 -10.42
C GLU A 21 -2.33 -57.53 -9.60
N GLY A 22 -2.66 -58.01 -8.40
CA GLY A 22 -1.84 -58.98 -7.66
C GLY A 22 -1.52 -58.63 -6.21
N ALA A 23 -2.42 -58.97 -5.29
CA ALA A 23 -2.14 -59.76 -4.08
C ALA A 23 -3.32 -59.63 -3.09
N GLY A 24 -4.30 -60.53 -3.24
CA GLY A 24 -5.26 -60.79 -2.18
C GLY A 24 -4.58 -61.55 -1.04
N ALA A 25 -4.47 -60.93 0.13
CA ALA A 25 -4.27 -61.63 1.40
C ALA A 25 -5.56 -61.47 2.23
N GLN A 26 -6.33 -62.55 2.33
CA GLN A 26 -7.49 -62.64 3.20
C GLN A 26 -7.03 -62.68 4.67
N VAL A 27 -7.39 -61.68 5.46
CA VAL A 27 -7.49 -61.79 6.91
C VAL A 27 -8.97 -61.84 7.25
N ALA A 28 -9.44 -63.01 7.69
CA ALA A 28 -10.80 -63.20 8.15
C ALA A 28 -10.99 -62.56 9.54
N VAL A 29 -11.84 -61.53 9.63
CA VAL A 29 -12.37 -61.05 10.91
C VAL A 29 -13.88 -61.32 10.92
N LYS A 30 -14.28 -62.29 11.75
CA LYS A 30 -15.67 -62.54 12.15
C LYS A 30 -16.07 -61.48 13.17
N GLY A 31 -17.17 -60.76 12.92
CA GLY A 31 -17.82 -59.87 13.90
C GLY A 31 -18.42 -58.63 13.22
N GLY A 32 -19.74 -58.62 13.04
CA GLY A 32 -20.44 -57.64 12.23
C GLY A 32 -20.43 -56.21 12.78
N VAL A 33 -19.92 -55.29 11.97
CA VAL A 33 -20.43 -53.92 11.77
C VAL A 33 -20.19 -53.62 10.29
N VAL A 34 -21.25 -53.30 9.54
CA VAL A 34 -21.14 -52.94 8.11
C VAL A 34 -20.44 -51.58 8.01
N ARG A 35 -19.13 -51.57 7.74
CA ARG A 35 -18.42 -50.40 7.20
C ARG A 35 -18.23 -50.63 5.71
N ARG A 36 -19.10 -50.04 4.89
CA ARG A 36 -18.87 -49.94 3.45
C ARG A 36 -18.09 -48.65 3.22
N VAL A 37 -16.77 -48.76 3.01
CA VAL A 37 -16.01 -47.67 2.41
C VAL A 37 -16.48 -47.61 0.95
N VAL A 38 -17.30 -46.61 0.62
CA VAL A 38 -17.67 -46.33 -0.77
C VAL A 38 -16.56 -45.45 -1.34
N VAL A 39 -15.71 -46.04 -2.16
CA VAL A 39 -14.96 -45.27 -3.16
C VAL A 39 -16.00 -44.82 -4.18
N VAL A 40 -16.29 -43.52 -4.22
CA VAL A 40 -17.14 -42.94 -5.26
C VAL A 40 -16.34 -43.00 -6.56
N GLU A 41 -16.58 -44.03 -7.36
CA GLU A 41 -16.23 -44.00 -8.78
C GLU A 41 -17.07 -42.89 -9.44
N SER A 42 -16.40 -41.93 -10.08
CA SER A 42 -17.06 -40.89 -10.85
C SER A 42 -17.91 -41.54 -11.95
N SER A 43 -19.24 -41.46 -11.82
CA SER A 43 -20.16 -41.94 -12.84
C SER A 43 -19.99 -41.12 -14.12
N LYS A 44 -19.35 -41.71 -15.14
CA LYS A 44 -19.51 -41.28 -16.52
C LYS A 44 -20.85 -41.81 -17.04
N ASP A 45 -21.93 -41.12 -16.74
CA ASP A 45 -23.10 -41.03 -17.61
C ASP A 45 -24.19 -40.13 -17.00
N THR A 46 -24.27 -38.90 -17.48
CA THR A 46 -25.54 -38.17 -17.63
C THR A 46 -25.41 -37.20 -18.80
N GLY A 47 -26.43 -37.16 -19.67
CA GLY A 47 -26.58 -36.14 -20.73
C GLY A 47 -26.61 -34.70 -20.20
N PRO A 48 -26.85 -33.68 -21.05
CA PRO A 48 -26.59 -32.28 -20.71
C PRO A 48 -27.42 -31.87 -19.49
N SER A 49 -26.77 -31.76 -18.33
CA SER A 49 -27.42 -31.57 -17.04
C SER A 49 -27.45 -30.10 -16.62
N ALA A 50 -28.44 -29.80 -15.77
CA ALA A 50 -28.89 -28.51 -15.25
C ALA A 50 -27.83 -27.40 -15.10
N SER A 51 -28.19 -26.21 -15.57
CA SER A 51 -27.39 -24.97 -15.60
C SER A 51 -27.21 -24.27 -14.24
N GLY A 52 -26.80 -24.98 -13.20
CA GLY A 52 -26.48 -24.44 -11.87
C GLY A 52 -25.00 -24.62 -11.50
N PRO A 53 -24.41 -23.75 -10.65
CA PRO A 53 -23.05 -23.97 -10.15
C PRO A 53 -22.97 -25.25 -9.30
N ALA A 54 -21.87 -26.00 -9.42
CA ALA A 54 -21.64 -27.21 -8.63
C ALA A 54 -21.71 -26.92 -7.11
N THR A 55 -22.34 -27.81 -6.35
CA THR A 55 -22.42 -27.71 -4.90
C THR A 55 -21.05 -28.00 -4.27
N LEU A 56 -20.54 -27.07 -3.46
CA LEU A 56 -19.22 -27.17 -2.83
C LEU A 56 -19.29 -27.59 -1.37
N VAL A 57 -20.40 -27.30 -0.70
CA VAL A 57 -20.62 -27.67 0.69
C VAL A 57 -20.93 -29.16 0.75
N PRO A 58 -20.16 -29.95 1.53
CA PRO A 58 -20.40 -31.38 1.64
C PRO A 58 -21.74 -31.62 2.34
N TYR A 59 -22.64 -32.30 1.64
CA TYR A 59 -23.91 -32.76 2.21
C TYR A 59 -24.18 -34.18 1.73
N ASP A 60 -24.96 -34.93 2.50
CA ASP A 60 -25.28 -36.33 2.22
C ASP A 60 -26.71 -36.44 1.71
N ASP A 61 -26.85 -36.82 0.43
CA ASP A 61 -28.14 -37.02 -0.24
C ASP A 61 -28.98 -38.13 0.42
N GLU A 62 -28.34 -39.19 0.93
CA GLU A 62 -29.06 -40.27 1.61
C GLU A 62 -29.63 -39.80 2.95
N VAL A 63 -28.86 -39.00 3.70
CA VAL A 63 -29.32 -38.42 4.96
C VAL A 63 -30.47 -37.44 4.75
N ASN A 64 -30.40 -36.60 3.70
CA ASN A 64 -31.50 -35.72 3.31
C ASN A 64 -32.76 -36.51 2.94
N ARG A 65 -32.60 -37.57 2.14
CA ARG A 65 -33.71 -38.46 1.78
C ARG A 65 -34.30 -39.13 3.01
N TYR A 66 -33.47 -39.63 3.93
CA TYR A 66 -33.92 -40.26 5.17
C TYR A 66 -34.65 -39.28 6.11
N LEU A 67 -34.21 -38.02 6.16
CA LEU A 67 -34.92 -36.97 6.89
C LEU A 67 -36.28 -36.65 6.25
N ALA A 68 -36.36 -36.61 4.91
CA ALA A 68 -37.62 -36.44 4.19
C ALA A 68 -38.58 -37.61 4.41
N GLU A 69 -38.11 -38.86 4.32
CA GLU A 69 -38.86 -40.07 4.65
C GLU A 69 -39.38 -40.02 6.10
N THR A 70 -38.56 -39.54 7.02
CA THR A 70 -38.93 -39.39 8.44
C THR A 70 -40.02 -38.33 8.63
N ARG A 71 -40.03 -37.24 7.86
CA ARG A 71 -41.14 -36.26 7.86
C ARG A 71 -42.44 -36.88 7.35
N SER A 72 -42.40 -37.69 6.29
CA SER A 72 -43.58 -38.40 5.80
C SER A 72 -44.13 -39.42 6.82
N LEU A 73 -43.27 -40.02 7.66
CA LEU A 73 -43.75 -40.87 8.78
C LEU A 73 -44.50 -40.06 9.85
N ILE A 74 -44.09 -38.82 10.12
CA ILE A 74 -44.80 -37.93 11.03
C ILE A 74 -46.18 -37.58 10.46
N GLU A 75 -46.24 -37.22 9.18
CA GLU A 75 -47.49 -36.92 8.47
C GLU A 75 -48.44 -38.14 8.44
N ALA A 76 -47.90 -39.35 8.33
CA ALA A 76 -48.65 -40.60 8.39
C ALA A 76 -49.04 -41.04 9.82
N GLY A 77 -48.72 -40.25 10.86
CA GLY A 77 -49.03 -40.55 12.26
C GLY A 77 -48.16 -41.63 12.91
N GLN A 78 -47.10 -42.11 12.26
CA GLN A 78 -46.19 -43.13 12.78
C GLN A 78 -45.09 -42.54 13.69
N ILE A 79 -45.52 -41.86 14.75
CA ILE A 79 -44.64 -41.02 15.60
C ILE A 79 -43.50 -41.81 16.23
N ASP A 80 -43.73 -43.01 16.78
CA ASP A 80 -42.67 -43.80 17.43
C ASP A 80 -41.54 -44.22 16.47
N HIS A 81 -41.87 -44.47 15.21
CA HIS A 81 -40.88 -44.81 14.17
C HIS A 81 -40.10 -43.56 13.78
N ALA A 82 -40.80 -42.45 13.54
CA ALA A 82 -40.17 -41.18 13.23
C ALA A 82 -39.22 -40.72 14.34
N LEU A 83 -39.63 -40.81 15.61
CA LEU A 83 -38.79 -40.42 16.75
C LEU A 83 -37.53 -41.27 16.91
N ARG A 84 -37.57 -42.56 16.53
CA ARG A 84 -36.36 -43.40 16.49
C ARG A 84 -35.42 -42.96 15.38
N ASN A 85 -35.94 -42.69 14.19
CA ASN A 85 -35.14 -42.21 13.07
C ASN A 85 -34.48 -40.86 13.39
N LEU A 86 -35.23 -39.91 13.96
CA LEU A 86 -34.71 -38.60 14.36
C LEU A 86 -33.61 -38.74 15.42
N GLN A 87 -33.75 -39.64 16.40
CA GLN A 87 -32.72 -39.86 17.41
C GLN A 87 -31.44 -40.48 16.82
N VAL A 88 -31.56 -41.39 15.85
CA VAL A 88 -30.42 -41.93 15.11
C VAL A 88 -29.69 -40.81 14.37
N LEU A 89 -30.42 -39.90 13.73
CA LEU A 89 -29.85 -38.74 13.05
C LEU A 89 -29.13 -37.77 14.01
N LEU A 90 -29.65 -37.57 15.23
CA LEU A 90 -28.97 -36.77 16.26
C LEU A 90 -27.63 -37.40 16.71
N GLY A 91 -27.58 -38.73 16.76
CA GLY A 91 -26.42 -39.51 17.20
C GLY A 91 -25.26 -39.61 16.21
N GLN A 92 -25.43 -39.20 14.95
CA GLN A 92 -24.41 -39.27 13.90
C GLN A 92 -23.17 -38.42 14.23
N GLN A 93 -21.97 -39.00 14.31
CA GLN A 93 -20.78 -38.26 14.78
C GLN A 93 -20.27 -37.21 13.79
N GLU A 94 -20.49 -37.39 12.48
CA GLU A 94 -19.97 -36.48 11.47
C GLU A 94 -20.75 -35.15 11.39
N ALA A 95 -20.01 -34.07 11.12
CA ALA A 95 -20.58 -32.74 10.93
C ALA A 95 -21.19 -32.64 9.52
N LEU A 96 -22.44 -33.07 9.39
CA LEU A 96 -23.18 -33.04 8.13
C LEU A 96 -23.98 -31.74 7.98
N PHE A 97 -23.87 -31.13 6.81
CA PHE A 97 -24.72 -30.04 6.36
C PHE A 97 -25.94 -30.56 5.62
N VAL A 98 -27.02 -29.79 5.64
CA VAL A 98 -28.24 -30.00 4.86
C VAL A 98 -28.61 -28.71 4.15
N PRO A 99 -29.01 -28.73 2.86
CA PRO A 99 -29.41 -27.53 2.14
C PRO A 99 -30.59 -26.84 2.83
N ALA A 100 -30.49 -25.53 3.01
CA ALA A 100 -31.62 -24.69 3.33
C ALA A 100 -32.35 -24.32 2.03
N GLY A 101 -33.65 -24.01 2.10
CA GLY A 101 -34.52 -23.82 0.92
C GLY A 101 -34.13 -22.69 -0.05
N ASP A 102 -33.10 -21.89 0.24
CA ASP A 102 -32.61 -20.80 -0.62
C ASP A 102 -31.50 -21.24 -1.62
N GLY A 103 -31.07 -22.50 -1.58
CA GLY A 103 -30.12 -23.10 -2.53
C GLY A 103 -28.66 -22.64 -2.37
N ARG A 104 -28.36 -21.75 -1.42
CA ARG A 104 -26.99 -21.26 -1.16
C ARG A 104 -26.56 -21.47 0.29
N ARG A 105 -27.52 -21.52 1.20
CA ARG A 105 -27.28 -21.71 2.62
C ARG A 105 -27.46 -23.16 2.99
N TYR A 106 -26.65 -23.59 3.94
CA TYR A 106 -26.66 -24.92 4.50
C TYR A 106 -26.64 -24.79 6.01
N VAL A 107 -27.42 -25.63 6.69
CA VAL A 107 -27.50 -25.66 8.15
C VAL A 107 -27.00 -27.00 8.66
N ALA A 108 -26.67 -27.08 9.94
CA ALA A 108 -26.31 -28.35 10.54
C ALA A 108 -27.52 -29.31 10.52
N LEU A 109 -27.31 -30.56 10.10
CA LEU A 109 -28.33 -31.62 10.11
C LEU A 109 -29.07 -31.68 11.45
N ARG A 110 -28.33 -31.61 12.56
CA ARG A 110 -28.89 -31.68 13.91
C ARG A 110 -29.83 -30.54 14.24
N ASP A 111 -29.56 -29.34 13.74
CA ASP A 111 -30.45 -28.21 13.98
C ASP A 111 -31.76 -28.43 13.21
N GLN A 112 -31.71 -28.98 11.99
CA GLN A 112 -32.90 -29.36 11.24
C GLN A 112 -33.68 -30.52 11.89
N VAL A 113 -33.00 -31.52 12.45
CA VAL A 113 -33.64 -32.62 13.19
C VAL A 113 -34.31 -32.10 14.47
N ASN A 114 -33.62 -31.22 15.21
CA ASN A 114 -34.19 -30.60 16.40
C ASN A 114 -35.38 -29.69 16.06
N GLU A 115 -35.35 -28.99 14.94
CA GLU A 115 -36.50 -28.23 14.44
C GLU A 115 -37.71 -29.13 14.17
N VAL A 116 -37.50 -30.27 13.50
CA VAL A 116 -38.58 -31.26 13.26
C VAL A 116 -39.16 -31.79 14.57
N ILE A 117 -38.32 -32.14 15.56
CA ILE A 117 -38.82 -32.59 16.87
C ILE A 117 -39.61 -31.47 17.56
N GLY A 118 -39.12 -30.22 17.52
CA GLY A 118 -39.76 -29.07 18.14
C GLY A 118 -41.10 -28.66 17.50
N GLN A 119 -41.32 -29.01 16.23
CA GLN A 119 -42.56 -28.77 15.50
C GLN A 119 -43.62 -29.87 15.71
N LEU A 120 -43.30 -30.95 16.43
CA LEU A 120 -44.28 -31.97 16.80
C LEU A 120 -45.39 -31.36 17.66
N ASP A 121 -46.59 -31.92 17.56
CA ASP A 121 -47.70 -31.54 18.42
C ASP A 121 -47.44 -31.91 19.90
N ARG A 122 -48.32 -31.45 20.78
CA ARG A 122 -48.18 -31.70 22.23
C ARG A 122 -48.13 -33.20 22.57
N GLN A 123 -48.77 -34.06 21.79
CA GLN A 123 -48.75 -35.50 22.01
C GLN A 123 -47.41 -36.12 21.59
N GLY A 124 -46.88 -35.73 20.42
CA GLY A 124 -45.57 -36.15 19.92
C GLY A 124 -44.42 -35.73 20.82
N LEU A 125 -44.41 -34.48 21.31
CA LEU A 125 -43.40 -34.00 22.27
C LEU A 125 -43.47 -34.75 23.62
N ARG A 126 -44.68 -35.01 24.14
CA ARG A 126 -44.83 -35.86 25.34
C ARG A 126 -44.29 -37.26 25.10
N ARG A 127 -44.52 -37.83 23.91
CA ARG A 127 -43.99 -39.14 23.54
C ARG A 127 -42.47 -39.15 23.45
N TYR A 128 -41.87 -38.12 22.88
CA TYR A 128 -40.41 -37.93 22.85
C TYR A 128 -39.82 -37.90 24.26
N ARG A 129 -40.39 -37.09 25.16
CA ARG A 129 -39.94 -37.01 26.57
C ARG A 129 -40.07 -38.36 27.28
N MET A 130 -41.16 -39.10 27.10
CA MET A 130 -41.30 -40.44 27.69
C MET A 130 -40.20 -41.42 27.26
N LEU A 131 -39.74 -41.34 26.00
CA LEU A 131 -38.72 -42.25 25.47
C LEU A 131 -37.29 -41.83 25.89
N TYR A 132 -37.01 -40.53 25.95
CA TYR A 132 -35.64 -40.02 26.01
C TYR A 132 -35.28 -39.19 27.26
N GLU A 133 -36.23 -38.90 28.15
CA GLU A 133 -35.91 -38.27 29.45
C GLU A 133 -35.01 -39.14 30.34
N PRO A 134 -35.26 -40.46 30.54
CA PRO A 134 -34.43 -41.28 31.42
C PRO A 134 -32.94 -41.39 31.04
N PRO A 135 -32.55 -41.54 29.74
CA PRO A 135 -31.14 -41.44 29.36
C PRO A 135 -30.59 -40.02 29.46
N ALA A 136 -31.38 -38.98 29.16
CA ALA A 136 -30.94 -37.59 29.24
C ALA A 136 -30.63 -37.15 30.68
N GLU A 137 -31.52 -37.47 31.64
CA GLU A 137 -31.34 -37.12 33.05
C GLU A 137 -30.10 -37.80 33.64
N ARG A 138 -29.84 -39.06 33.29
CA ARG A 138 -28.61 -39.76 33.72
C ARG A 138 -27.34 -39.06 33.25
N LEU A 139 -27.31 -38.66 31.97
CA LEU A 139 -26.15 -37.94 31.41
C LEU A 139 -26.02 -36.53 32.01
N TYR A 140 -27.13 -35.84 32.26
CA TYR A 140 -27.12 -34.52 32.88
C TYR A 140 -26.60 -34.56 34.31
N GLN A 141 -27.09 -35.48 35.14
CA GLN A 141 -26.62 -35.64 36.53
C GLN A 141 -25.12 -35.95 36.58
N GLN A 142 -24.64 -36.82 35.68
CA GLN A 142 -23.21 -37.07 35.54
C GLN A 142 -22.45 -35.80 35.15
N ALA A 143 -22.96 -35.04 34.18
CA ALA A 143 -22.30 -33.84 33.68
C ALA A 143 -22.17 -32.76 34.77
N VAL A 144 -23.21 -32.61 35.60
CA VAL A 144 -23.20 -31.68 36.74
C VAL A 144 -22.25 -32.15 37.84
N ALA A 145 -22.26 -33.46 38.17
CA ALA A 145 -21.39 -34.01 39.21
C ALA A 145 -19.90 -33.90 38.86
N ASP A 146 -19.54 -34.15 37.60
CA ASP A 146 -18.16 -34.15 37.13
C ASP A 146 -17.68 -32.74 36.70
N GLY A 147 -18.59 -31.76 36.62
CA GLY A 147 -18.32 -30.47 35.99
C GLY A 147 -17.96 -30.60 34.50
N ASP A 148 -18.40 -31.68 33.85
CA ASP A 148 -18.04 -32.00 32.47
C ASP A 148 -18.92 -31.24 31.47
N ARG A 149 -18.37 -30.14 30.98
CA ARG A 149 -18.99 -29.32 29.94
C ARG A 149 -19.25 -30.07 28.63
N GLN A 150 -18.36 -30.98 28.23
CA GLN A 150 -18.57 -31.75 26.99
C GLN A 150 -19.77 -32.67 27.14
N LEU A 151 -19.99 -33.19 28.35
CA LEU A 151 -21.17 -33.99 28.65
C LEU A 151 -22.44 -33.14 28.70
N LEU A 152 -22.41 -31.92 29.24
CA LEU A 152 -23.54 -30.96 29.14
C LEU A 152 -23.89 -30.66 27.68
N ARG A 153 -22.88 -30.38 26.84
CA ARG A 153 -23.06 -30.17 25.40
C ARG A 153 -23.66 -31.39 24.72
N LYS A 154 -23.24 -32.59 25.12
CA LYS A 154 -23.81 -33.84 24.61
C LYS A 154 -25.29 -33.97 24.97
N VAL A 155 -25.69 -33.64 26.20
CA VAL A 155 -27.10 -33.65 26.61
C VAL A 155 -27.92 -32.68 25.75
N VAL A 156 -27.47 -31.44 25.59
CA VAL A 156 -28.14 -30.46 24.72
C VAL A 156 -28.17 -30.92 23.27
N ARG A 157 -27.08 -31.50 22.77
CA ARG A 157 -26.97 -31.96 21.39
C ARG A 157 -27.97 -33.08 21.07
N ASP A 158 -28.09 -34.07 21.96
CA ASP A 158 -28.80 -35.32 21.70
C ASP A 158 -30.23 -35.33 22.27
N TYR A 159 -30.52 -34.47 23.25
CA TYR A 159 -31.75 -34.53 24.06
C TYR A 159 -32.35 -33.16 24.40
N VAL A 160 -32.14 -32.12 23.59
CA VAL A 160 -32.56 -30.74 23.90
C VAL A 160 -34.03 -30.58 24.32
N HIS A 161 -34.93 -31.42 23.79
CA HIS A 161 -36.39 -31.33 24.01
C HIS A 161 -36.87 -32.03 25.31
N THR A 162 -35.94 -32.58 26.10
CA THR A 162 -36.16 -33.16 27.44
C THR A 162 -36.02 -32.09 28.53
N GLN A 163 -36.52 -32.34 29.74
CA GLN A 163 -36.29 -31.47 30.91
C GLN A 163 -34.80 -31.39 31.26
N ALA A 164 -34.09 -32.52 31.23
CA ALA A 164 -32.63 -32.56 31.37
C ALA A 164 -31.93 -31.72 30.29
N GLY A 165 -32.43 -31.77 29.04
CA GLY A 165 -31.97 -30.94 27.93
C GLY A 165 -32.13 -29.45 28.17
N LEU A 166 -33.29 -29.02 28.66
CA LEU A 166 -33.55 -27.63 29.04
C LEU A 166 -32.58 -27.16 30.14
N LYS A 167 -32.45 -27.93 31.22
CA LYS A 167 -31.51 -27.61 32.33
C LYS A 167 -30.06 -27.53 31.84
N ALA A 168 -29.65 -28.44 30.96
CA ALA A 168 -28.31 -28.43 30.38
C ALA A 168 -28.09 -27.20 29.48
N LEU A 169 -29.10 -26.80 28.71
CA LEU A 169 -29.06 -25.63 27.83
C LEU A 169 -28.93 -24.32 28.63
N GLU A 170 -29.67 -24.20 29.74
CA GLU A 170 -29.56 -23.07 30.64
C GLU A 170 -28.19 -22.98 31.30
N ALA A 171 -27.66 -24.12 31.79
CA ALA A 171 -26.33 -24.20 32.38
C ALA A 171 -25.24 -23.75 31.38
N LEU A 172 -25.32 -24.17 30.11
CA LEU A 172 -24.43 -23.68 29.06
C LEU A 172 -24.59 -22.18 28.80
N GLY A 173 -25.81 -21.65 28.90
CA GLY A 173 -26.09 -20.22 28.81
C GLY A 173 -25.42 -19.42 29.94
N HIS A 174 -25.54 -19.88 31.19
CA HIS A 174 -24.86 -19.26 32.34
C HIS A 174 -23.34 -19.35 32.23
N GLU A 175 -22.81 -20.50 31.78
CA GLU A 175 -21.37 -20.66 31.55
C GLU A 175 -20.86 -19.70 30.47
N ALA A 176 -21.56 -19.62 29.33
CA ALA A 176 -21.22 -18.69 28.25
C ALA A 176 -21.23 -17.23 28.74
N PHE A 177 -22.24 -16.86 29.52
CA PHE A 177 -22.33 -15.53 30.11
C PHE A 177 -21.15 -15.22 31.03
N ASN A 178 -20.74 -16.18 31.88
CA ASN A 178 -19.59 -16.05 32.77
C ASN A 178 -18.26 -15.94 32.02
N ARG A 179 -18.18 -16.50 30.80
CA ARG A 179 -17.05 -16.37 29.87
C ARG A 179 -17.13 -15.12 28.98
N ALA A 180 -18.06 -14.20 29.24
CA ALA A 180 -18.35 -13.02 28.41
C ALA A 180 -18.76 -13.33 26.95
N GLN A 181 -19.23 -14.55 26.69
CA GLN A 181 -19.81 -14.99 25.40
C GLN A 181 -21.31 -14.66 25.40
N PHE A 182 -21.62 -13.37 25.44
CA PHE A 182 -22.97 -12.89 25.70
C PHE A 182 -23.97 -13.23 24.58
N LEU A 183 -23.56 -13.22 23.31
CA LEU A 183 -24.49 -13.60 22.23
C LEU A 183 -24.75 -15.12 22.25
N THR A 184 -23.80 -15.92 22.71
CA THR A 184 -23.98 -17.36 22.90
C THR A 184 -24.92 -17.64 24.06
N ALA A 185 -24.75 -16.93 25.17
CA ALA A 185 -25.66 -16.99 26.31
C ALA A 185 -27.09 -16.63 25.89
N ALA A 186 -27.26 -15.49 25.19
CA ALA A 186 -28.55 -15.05 24.68
C ALA A 186 -29.19 -16.09 23.74
N ARG A 187 -28.40 -16.73 22.87
CA ARG A 187 -28.87 -17.81 21.97
C ARG A 187 -29.34 -19.05 22.75
N HIS A 188 -28.59 -19.48 23.76
CA HIS A 188 -28.97 -20.62 24.59
C HIS A 188 -30.27 -20.35 25.35
N TRP A 189 -30.40 -19.19 26.01
CA TRP A 189 -31.61 -18.84 26.74
C TRP A 189 -32.81 -18.58 25.83
N ARG A 190 -32.62 -17.96 24.66
CA ARG A 190 -33.70 -17.79 23.69
C ARG A 190 -34.23 -19.12 23.18
N ARG A 191 -33.35 -20.11 22.97
CA ARG A 191 -33.76 -21.48 22.67
C ARG A 191 -34.46 -22.15 23.85
N ALA A 192 -34.02 -21.90 25.09
CA ALA A 192 -34.66 -22.42 26.31
C ALA A 192 -36.09 -21.86 26.52
N ILE A 193 -36.34 -20.59 26.19
CA ILE A 193 -37.69 -19.98 26.23
C ILE A 193 -38.67 -20.77 25.37
N GLY A 194 -38.26 -21.24 24.18
CA GLY A 194 -39.12 -22.04 23.30
C GLY A 194 -39.38 -23.48 23.78
N LEU A 195 -38.75 -23.92 24.87
CA LEU A 195 -38.83 -25.28 25.39
C LEU A 195 -39.57 -25.37 26.74
N THR A 196 -39.78 -24.24 27.41
CA THR A 196 -40.47 -24.16 28.70
C THR A 196 -41.91 -23.67 28.53
N ASP A 197 -42.84 -24.33 29.23
CA ASP A 197 -44.23 -23.88 29.34
C ASP A 197 -44.47 -23.01 30.60
N ASP A 198 -43.43 -22.82 31.44
CA ASP A 198 -43.51 -22.01 32.66
C ASP A 198 -43.32 -20.53 32.34
N HIS A 199 -44.40 -19.76 32.48
CA HIS A 199 -44.43 -18.33 32.23
C HIS A 199 -43.45 -17.53 33.10
N THR A 200 -43.22 -17.94 34.35
CA THR A 200 -42.26 -17.27 35.24
C THR A 200 -40.83 -17.52 34.76
N HIS A 201 -40.53 -18.77 34.43
CA HIS A 201 -39.22 -19.18 33.93
C HIS A 201 -38.90 -18.50 32.59
N ALA A 202 -39.87 -18.45 31.68
CA ALA A 202 -39.75 -17.75 30.40
C ALA A 202 -39.42 -16.25 30.58
N GLY A 203 -40.09 -15.56 31.52
CA GLY A 203 -39.82 -14.17 31.82
C GLY A 203 -38.40 -13.93 32.37
N VAL A 204 -37.90 -14.82 33.24
CA VAL A 204 -36.51 -14.75 33.75
C VAL A 204 -35.50 -14.94 32.62
N LEU A 205 -35.70 -15.94 31.76
CA LEU A 205 -34.81 -16.19 30.62
C LEU A 205 -34.82 -15.01 29.63
N LEU A 206 -35.99 -14.41 29.37
CA LEU A 206 -36.11 -13.25 28.48
C LEU A 206 -35.38 -12.02 29.04
N ALA A 207 -35.40 -11.83 30.35
CA ALA A 207 -34.61 -10.80 31.01
C ALA A 207 -33.10 -11.04 30.89
N GLN A 208 -32.67 -12.29 31.06
CA GLN A 208 -31.27 -12.68 30.84
C GLN A 208 -30.84 -12.42 29.39
N VAL A 209 -31.71 -12.72 28.41
CA VAL A 209 -31.49 -12.42 26.99
C VAL A 209 -31.34 -10.90 26.75
N ALA A 210 -32.22 -10.08 27.32
CA ALA A 210 -32.14 -8.62 27.18
C ALA A 210 -30.83 -8.06 27.75
N VAL A 211 -30.42 -8.53 28.93
CA VAL A 211 -29.15 -8.13 29.57
C VAL A 211 -27.95 -8.59 28.75
N ALA A 212 -27.95 -9.83 28.25
CA ALA A 212 -26.85 -10.34 27.43
C ALA A 212 -26.71 -9.59 26.10
N HIS A 213 -27.80 -9.27 25.40
CA HIS A 213 -27.74 -8.44 24.19
C HIS A 213 -27.22 -7.03 24.49
N HIS A 214 -27.63 -6.43 25.61
CA HIS A 214 -27.10 -5.14 26.05
C HIS A 214 -25.58 -5.20 26.31
N LEU A 215 -25.11 -6.21 27.03
CA LEU A 215 -23.69 -6.40 27.31
C LEU A 215 -22.88 -6.70 26.05
N ALA A 216 -23.46 -7.39 25.07
CA ALA A 216 -22.89 -7.58 23.73
C ALA A 216 -22.92 -6.31 22.85
N GLY A 217 -23.58 -5.24 23.30
CA GLY A 217 -23.79 -4.00 22.55
C GLY A 217 -24.73 -4.13 21.36
N GLN A 218 -25.65 -5.10 21.39
CA GLN A 218 -26.74 -5.28 20.42
C GLN A 218 -27.99 -4.50 20.89
N SER A 219 -27.93 -3.17 20.84
CA SER A 219 -28.98 -2.31 21.40
C SER A 219 -30.37 -2.63 20.85
N ALA A 220 -30.52 -2.80 19.54
CA ALA A 220 -31.80 -3.11 18.92
C ALA A 220 -32.38 -4.46 19.40
N ALA A 221 -31.54 -5.49 19.54
CA ALA A 221 -31.99 -6.80 20.04
C ALA A 221 -32.31 -6.77 21.55
N ALA A 222 -31.60 -5.93 22.32
CA ALA A 222 -31.90 -5.69 23.73
C ALA A 222 -33.22 -4.94 23.92
N ASP A 223 -33.48 -3.92 23.08
CA ASP A 223 -34.74 -3.17 23.06
C ASP A 223 -35.92 -4.07 22.72
N GLN A 224 -35.76 -4.94 21.71
CA GLN A 224 -36.79 -5.92 21.36
C GLN A 224 -37.08 -6.87 22.52
N ALA A 225 -36.05 -7.48 23.13
CA ALA A 225 -36.24 -8.42 24.24
C ALA A 225 -36.85 -7.74 25.48
N GLN A 226 -36.51 -6.48 25.75
CA GLN A 226 -37.16 -5.69 26.80
C GLN A 226 -38.62 -5.38 26.46
N GLY A 227 -38.92 -5.03 25.20
CA GLY A 227 -40.29 -4.80 24.74
C GLY A 227 -41.16 -6.05 24.88
N ASP A 228 -40.63 -7.23 24.53
CA ASP A 228 -41.30 -8.50 24.73
C ASP A 228 -41.55 -8.78 26.23
N LEU A 229 -40.56 -8.49 27.07
CA LEU A 229 -40.66 -8.63 28.53
C LEU A 229 -41.71 -7.68 29.12
N GLU A 230 -41.77 -6.44 28.64
CA GLU A 230 -42.77 -5.45 29.06
C GLU A 230 -44.18 -5.83 28.59
N ALA A 231 -44.32 -6.37 27.38
CA ALA A 231 -45.62 -6.78 26.86
C ALA A 231 -46.19 -8.04 27.56
N GLN A 232 -45.32 -8.97 27.96
CA GLN A 232 -45.74 -10.31 28.40
C GLN A 232 -45.54 -10.55 29.91
N HIS A 233 -44.66 -9.78 30.57
CA HIS A 233 -44.19 -10.06 31.93
C HIS A 233 -43.91 -8.78 32.77
N ALA A 234 -44.60 -7.67 32.52
CA ALA A 234 -44.31 -6.36 33.16
C ALA A 234 -44.24 -6.42 34.70
N ASP A 235 -45.18 -7.12 35.32
CA ASP A 235 -45.33 -7.19 36.78
C ASP A 235 -44.66 -8.43 37.40
N LEU A 236 -43.87 -9.18 36.63
CA LEU A 236 -43.27 -10.43 37.09
C LEU A 236 -42.21 -10.18 38.18
N GLU A 237 -42.41 -10.79 39.34
CA GLU A 237 -41.45 -10.87 40.45
C GLU A 237 -40.76 -12.24 40.43
N ALA A 238 -39.43 -12.26 40.30
CA ALA A 238 -38.68 -13.52 40.23
C ALA A 238 -37.27 -13.38 40.84
N PRO A 239 -36.64 -14.50 41.27
CA PRO A 239 -35.27 -14.47 41.78
C PRO A 239 -34.27 -14.18 40.64
N LEU A 240 -33.66 -13.00 40.66
CA LEU A 240 -32.62 -12.57 39.71
C LEU A 240 -31.50 -11.86 40.47
N GLY A 241 -30.25 -12.28 40.25
CA GLY A 241 -29.09 -11.71 40.95
C GLY A 241 -29.10 -11.94 42.47
N GLY A 242 -29.69 -13.04 42.93
CA GLY A 242 -29.75 -13.41 44.34
C GLY A 242 -30.82 -12.69 45.17
N ARG A 243 -31.73 -11.93 44.54
CA ARG A 243 -32.87 -11.27 45.19
C ARG A 243 -34.15 -11.48 44.38
N THR A 244 -35.29 -11.61 45.06
CA THR A 244 -36.61 -11.54 44.40
C THR A 244 -36.91 -10.08 44.13
N GLN A 245 -37.12 -9.73 42.86
CA GLN A 245 -37.41 -8.37 42.42
C GLN A 245 -38.14 -8.38 41.08
N ASN A 246 -38.79 -7.26 40.74
CA ASN A 246 -39.41 -7.08 39.44
C ASN A 246 -38.38 -7.24 38.31
N VAL A 247 -38.67 -8.15 37.38
CA VAL A 247 -37.77 -8.57 36.34
C VAL A 247 -37.50 -7.45 35.32
N LEU A 248 -38.54 -6.69 34.94
CA LEU A 248 -38.41 -5.56 34.00
C LEU A 248 -37.61 -4.40 34.61
N ALA A 249 -37.85 -4.08 35.88
CA ALA A 249 -37.10 -3.06 36.61
C ALA A 249 -35.61 -3.42 36.70
N PHE A 250 -35.29 -4.69 36.94
CA PHE A 250 -33.91 -5.18 36.94
C PHE A 250 -33.25 -5.00 35.56
N VAL A 251 -33.92 -5.36 34.47
CA VAL A 251 -33.38 -5.14 33.10
C VAL A 251 -33.13 -3.66 32.85
N ARG A 252 -34.09 -2.78 33.15
CA ARG A 252 -33.94 -1.32 32.99
C ARG A 252 -32.75 -0.79 33.78
N GLN A 253 -32.55 -1.27 35.01
CA GLN A 253 -31.40 -0.91 35.84
C GLN A 253 -30.08 -1.41 35.23
N MET A 254 -30.02 -2.67 34.79
CA MET A 254 -28.81 -3.23 34.18
C MET A 254 -28.43 -2.53 32.88
N ARG A 255 -29.41 -2.09 32.10
CA ARG A 255 -29.19 -1.34 30.85
C ARG A 255 -28.68 0.09 31.04
N GLN A 256 -28.78 0.66 32.25
CA GLN A 256 -28.12 1.93 32.57
C GLN A 256 -26.61 1.78 32.74
N ARG A 257 -26.11 0.56 32.94
CA ARG A 257 -24.67 0.28 32.99
C ARG A 257 -24.09 0.26 31.57
N PRO A 258 -22.83 0.68 31.38
CA PRO A 258 -22.19 0.55 30.07
C PRO A 258 -22.18 -0.92 29.61
N ALA A 259 -22.27 -1.13 28.30
CA ALA A 259 -22.06 -2.44 27.70
C ALA A 259 -20.68 -2.99 28.08
N TRP A 260 -20.51 -4.31 28.00
CA TRP A 260 -19.21 -4.91 28.26
C TRP A 260 -18.18 -4.39 27.24
N PRO A 261 -16.94 -4.09 27.65
CA PRO A 261 -15.92 -3.62 26.71
C PRO A 261 -15.79 -4.59 25.53
N LYS A 262 -16.10 -4.11 24.33
CA LYS A 262 -16.13 -4.91 23.12
C LYS A 262 -14.71 -5.35 22.76
N GLN A 263 -14.32 -6.58 23.07
CA GLN A 263 -13.27 -7.26 22.32
C GLN A 263 -13.91 -7.71 21.01
N ALA A 264 -13.95 -6.82 20.02
CA ALA A 264 -14.27 -7.25 18.68
C ALA A 264 -13.25 -8.34 18.29
N ALA A 265 -13.75 -9.49 17.88
CA ALA A 265 -12.97 -10.62 17.39
C ALA A 265 -12.38 -10.28 16.04
N LEU A 266 -11.40 -9.39 16.05
CA LEU A 266 -10.77 -8.86 14.87
C LEU A 266 -9.51 -9.66 14.65
N SER A 267 -9.58 -10.62 13.72
CA SER A 267 -8.36 -11.17 13.13
C SER A 267 -7.64 -10.04 12.37
N GLY A 268 -6.81 -9.28 13.07
CA GLY A 268 -5.95 -8.24 12.49
C GLY A 268 -6.52 -6.82 12.40
N ALA A 269 -7.57 -6.46 13.13
CA ALA A 269 -8.10 -5.08 13.13
C ALA A 269 -8.51 -4.57 14.51
N VAL A 270 -7.71 -4.78 15.56
CA VAL A 270 -8.01 -4.21 16.90
C VAL A 270 -8.04 -2.69 16.83
N VAL A 271 -9.00 -2.02 17.49
CA VAL A 271 -8.90 -0.57 17.76
C VAL A 271 -7.63 -0.35 18.59
N MET A 272 -6.60 0.17 17.95
CA MET A 272 -5.27 0.25 18.54
C MET A 272 -5.14 1.50 19.41
N SER A 273 -4.09 1.53 20.23
CA SER A 273 -3.79 2.67 21.10
C SER A 273 -3.75 3.98 20.31
N LYS A 274 -4.20 5.06 20.94
CA LYS A 274 -4.14 6.40 20.33
C LYS A 274 -2.68 6.74 20.01
N ALA A 275 -2.43 7.11 18.76
CA ALA A 275 -1.19 7.75 18.35
C ALA A 275 -1.51 9.15 17.79
N GLU A 276 -0.64 10.10 18.09
CA GLU A 276 -0.68 11.42 17.48
C GLU A 276 -0.09 11.37 16.07
N MET A 277 -0.42 12.37 15.24
CA MET A 277 0.10 12.41 13.88
C MET A 277 1.63 12.45 13.91
N PRO A 278 2.30 11.61 13.12
CA PRO A 278 3.74 11.55 13.15
C PRO A 278 4.31 12.78 12.44
N SER A 279 5.46 13.22 12.91
CA SER A 279 6.23 14.25 12.23
C SER A 279 7.67 13.86 11.98
N GLU A 280 8.14 12.78 12.61
CA GLU A 280 9.49 12.27 12.41
C GLU A 280 9.51 10.75 12.32
N THR A 281 10.50 10.26 11.58
CA THR A 281 10.90 8.86 11.62
C THR A 281 11.81 8.66 12.83
N GLU A 282 11.38 7.86 13.82
CA GLU A 282 12.18 7.60 15.02
C GLU A 282 13.33 6.64 14.70
N TRP A 283 13.00 5.57 13.98
CA TRP A 283 13.97 4.57 13.54
C TRP A 283 13.42 3.81 12.33
N ILE A 284 14.33 3.30 11.51
CA ILE A 284 14.05 2.43 10.38
C ILE A 284 14.81 1.13 10.59
N PHE A 285 14.09 0.02 10.52
CA PHE A 285 14.68 -1.31 10.43
C PHE A 285 14.57 -1.81 8.99
N THR A 286 15.67 -1.73 8.25
CA THR A 286 15.86 -2.42 6.96
C THR A 286 16.59 -3.74 7.19
N HIS A 287 16.24 -4.79 6.44
CA HIS A 287 16.78 -6.14 6.70
C HIS A 287 18.34 -6.19 6.66
N GLN A 288 19.07 -5.30 5.99
CA GLN A 288 20.52 -5.15 6.12
C GLN A 288 20.93 -3.71 5.81
N GLY A 289 21.54 -2.99 6.77
CA GLY A 289 21.91 -1.57 6.66
C GLY A 289 22.11 -1.07 5.23
N GLN A 290 21.13 -0.28 4.74
CA GLN A 290 21.09 0.37 3.42
C GLN A 290 21.21 -0.49 2.15
N GLN A 291 21.45 -1.81 2.22
CA GLN A 291 21.38 -2.72 1.05
C GLN A 291 20.04 -3.47 1.02
N LEU A 292 19.39 -3.43 -0.17
CA LEU A 292 18.11 -4.05 -0.48
C LEU A 292 18.03 -5.49 0.07
N GLY A 293 17.06 -5.73 0.97
CA GLY A 293 16.96 -7.00 1.71
C GLY A 293 16.58 -8.23 0.86
N PRO A 294 16.72 -9.46 1.41
CA PRO A 294 16.36 -10.71 0.74
C PRO A 294 14.87 -10.82 0.34
N ASP A 295 13.96 -10.15 1.05
CA ASP A 295 12.52 -10.13 0.73
C ASP A 295 12.24 -9.41 -0.62
N LEU A 296 12.99 -8.33 -0.87
CA LEU A 296 13.03 -7.62 -2.15
C LEU A 296 13.66 -8.47 -3.27
N ALA A 297 14.63 -9.32 -2.94
CA ALA A 297 15.29 -10.20 -3.91
C ALA A 297 14.36 -11.32 -4.43
N LEU A 298 13.43 -11.84 -3.61
CA LEU A 298 12.40 -12.77 -4.07
C LEU A 298 11.39 -12.06 -4.98
N LEU A 299 10.87 -10.89 -4.60
CA LEU A 299 9.96 -10.10 -5.46
C LEU A 299 10.61 -9.72 -6.79
N ALA A 300 11.90 -9.36 -6.76
CA ALA A 300 12.70 -9.11 -7.95
C ALA A 300 12.90 -10.37 -8.78
N THR A 301 13.12 -11.52 -8.13
CA THR A 301 13.27 -12.81 -8.82
C THR A 301 11.95 -13.25 -9.44
N GLU A 302 10.83 -13.22 -8.72
CA GLU A 302 9.49 -13.62 -9.19
C GLU A 302 9.03 -12.81 -10.41
N GLN A 303 9.31 -11.50 -10.46
CA GLN A 303 9.00 -10.67 -11.62
C GLN A 303 10.02 -10.81 -12.76
N SER A 304 11.31 -11.03 -12.46
CA SER A 304 12.36 -11.24 -13.47
C SER A 304 12.23 -12.58 -14.22
N LEU A 305 11.46 -13.53 -13.67
CA LEU A 305 11.23 -14.84 -14.27
C LEU A 305 10.36 -14.80 -15.55
N GLY A 306 9.95 -13.61 -16.01
CA GLY A 306 9.18 -13.39 -17.24
C GLY A 306 9.93 -12.96 -18.49
N ALA A 307 11.19 -12.58 -18.39
CA ALA A 307 11.93 -12.06 -19.55
C ALA A 307 12.35 -13.21 -20.47
N SER A 308 11.69 -13.35 -21.62
CA SER A 308 12.23 -14.08 -22.76
C SER A 308 13.57 -13.46 -23.19
N SER A 309 14.35 -14.18 -23.98
CA SER A 309 15.73 -13.90 -24.39
C SER A 309 15.94 -12.60 -25.18
N GLY A 310 15.78 -11.45 -24.52
CA GLY A 310 15.94 -10.09 -25.03
C GLY A 310 15.43 -9.10 -23.97
N LYS A 311 16.31 -8.75 -23.02
CA LYS A 311 15.99 -8.26 -21.66
C LYS A 311 15.20 -6.94 -21.58
N PRO A 312 13.93 -6.93 -21.13
CA PRO A 312 13.43 -5.85 -20.28
C PRO A 312 14.03 -6.01 -18.87
N ALA A 313 14.89 -5.08 -18.42
CA ALA A 313 15.39 -5.09 -17.05
C ALA A 313 14.29 -4.61 -16.09
N THR A 314 13.80 -5.49 -15.22
CA THR A 314 12.93 -5.09 -14.10
C THR A 314 13.77 -4.60 -12.95
N SER A 315 13.59 -3.33 -12.56
CA SER A 315 14.20 -2.76 -11.36
C SER A 315 13.15 -2.59 -10.27
N ILE A 316 13.48 -2.94 -9.03
CA ILE A 316 12.63 -2.67 -7.88
C ILE A 316 13.26 -1.55 -7.06
N LYS A 317 12.45 -0.54 -6.72
CA LYS A 317 12.91 0.65 -5.98
C LYS A 317 11.90 1.02 -4.90
N LEU A 318 12.37 1.51 -3.77
CA LEU A 318 11.56 2.23 -2.80
C LEU A 318 11.32 3.64 -3.35
N ARG A 319 10.05 4.00 -3.58
CA ARG A 319 9.62 5.34 -4.01
C ARG A 319 8.40 5.75 -3.19
N ASP A 320 8.43 6.96 -2.63
CA ASP A 320 7.31 7.54 -1.88
C ASP A 320 6.78 6.59 -0.77
N GLY A 321 7.69 5.96 -0.03
CA GLY A 321 7.31 5.01 1.01
C GLY A 321 7.00 3.59 0.53
N LEU A 322 6.85 3.35 -0.78
CA LEU A 322 6.31 2.12 -1.34
C LEU A 322 7.32 1.39 -2.23
N ILE A 323 7.18 0.06 -2.31
CA ILE A 323 7.98 -0.73 -3.23
C ILE A 323 7.34 -0.67 -4.62
N VAL A 324 8.10 -0.13 -5.59
CA VAL A 324 7.70 -0.01 -6.98
C VAL A 324 8.58 -0.89 -7.85
N ALA A 325 7.95 -1.81 -8.56
CA ALA A 325 8.56 -2.56 -9.65
C ALA A 325 8.44 -1.77 -10.96
N GLN A 326 9.55 -1.61 -11.68
CA GLN A 326 9.60 -0.95 -12.98
C GLN A 326 10.21 -1.90 -14.02
N THR A 327 9.41 -2.31 -14.99
CA THR A 327 9.81 -3.19 -16.09
C THR A 327 9.91 -2.40 -17.39
N ASN A 328 11.10 -2.30 -17.96
CA ASN A 328 11.34 -1.54 -19.20
C ASN A 328 10.94 -2.35 -20.43
N GLN A 329 9.86 -2.03 -21.12
CA GLN A 329 9.42 -2.70 -22.35
C GLN A 329 9.81 -1.87 -23.60
N PRO A 330 9.83 -2.46 -24.81
CA PRO A 330 10.19 -1.76 -26.05
C PRO A 330 9.37 -0.48 -26.32
N ASN A 331 8.13 -0.42 -25.83
CA ASN A 331 7.19 0.68 -26.07
C ASN A 331 6.93 1.56 -24.82
N GLY A 332 7.76 1.44 -23.77
CA GLY A 332 7.62 2.21 -22.52
C GLY A 332 7.92 1.40 -21.26
N SER A 333 7.93 2.03 -20.08
CA SER A 333 8.15 1.34 -18.80
C SER A 333 6.84 1.07 -18.06
N LEU A 334 6.54 -0.19 -17.74
CA LEU A 334 5.44 -0.55 -16.86
C LEU A 334 5.87 -0.38 -15.40
N ARG A 335 5.10 0.38 -14.61
CA ARG A 335 5.32 0.55 -13.16
C ARG A 335 4.20 -0.10 -12.37
N GLN A 336 4.54 -0.91 -11.36
CA GLN A 336 3.57 -1.56 -10.49
C GLN A 336 3.96 -1.37 -9.02
N ILE A 337 3.02 -0.90 -8.20
CA ILE A 337 3.20 -0.84 -6.75
C ILE A 337 2.91 -2.22 -6.14
N MET A 338 3.90 -2.74 -5.43
CA MET A 338 3.84 -4.04 -4.78
C MET A 338 2.96 -3.98 -3.52
N PRO A 339 2.27 -5.07 -3.13
CA PRO A 339 1.54 -5.09 -1.88
C PRO A 339 2.48 -5.01 -0.67
N ALA A 340 1.99 -4.43 0.42
CA ALA A 340 2.66 -4.50 1.71
C ALA A 340 2.48 -5.91 2.30
N LEU A 341 3.50 -6.76 2.15
CA LEU A 341 3.43 -8.16 2.59
C LEU A 341 3.76 -8.34 4.09
N ILE A 342 4.49 -7.42 4.72
CA ILE A 342 4.92 -7.58 6.12
C ILE A 342 3.79 -7.12 7.05
N TYR A 343 3.41 -8.00 7.98
CA TYR A 343 2.38 -7.77 8.99
C TYR A 343 3.02 -7.75 10.39
N PRO A 344 3.40 -6.57 10.92
CA PRO A 344 4.01 -6.47 12.23
C PRO A 344 3.02 -6.77 13.36
N VAL A 345 3.51 -7.36 14.44
CA VAL A 345 2.76 -7.56 15.68
C VAL A 345 3.58 -7.01 16.85
N VAL A 346 2.95 -6.35 17.81
CA VAL A 346 3.60 -5.84 19.02
C VAL A 346 3.10 -6.58 20.24
N VAL A 347 4.02 -7.16 21.03
CA VAL A 347 3.74 -7.79 22.32
C VAL A 347 4.87 -7.50 23.30
N ASP A 348 4.54 -7.11 24.53
CA ASP A 348 5.50 -6.85 25.61
C ASP A 348 6.66 -5.91 25.23
N GLY A 349 6.37 -4.84 24.48
CA GLY A 349 7.38 -3.89 24.00
C GLY A 349 8.31 -4.44 22.91
N GLN A 350 8.02 -5.63 22.36
CA GLN A 350 8.72 -6.21 21.24
C GLN A 350 7.88 -6.08 19.96
N LEU A 351 8.49 -5.62 18.88
CA LEU A 351 7.95 -5.67 17.54
C LEU A 351 8.40 -6.95 16.85
N ILE A 352 7.46 -7.84 16.54
CA ILE A 352 7.72 -9.12 15.89
C ILE A 352 7.24 -9.04 14.44
N LEU A 353 8.11 -9.44 13.53
CA LEU A 353 7.88 -9.40 12.09
C LEU A 353 8.37 -10.67 11.41
N ARG A 354 7.72 -11.01 10.31
CA ARG A 354 8.10 -12.13 9.46
C ARG A 354 8.79 -11.65 8.19
N THR A 355 9.92 -12.28 7.90
CA THR A 355 10.67 -12.16 6.64
C THR A 355 10.55 -13.46 5.84
N GLU A 356 11.11 -13.48 4.62
CA GLU A 356 11.20 -14.68 3.77
C GLU A 356 11.97 -15.82 4.44
N LYS A 357 12.92 -15.51 5.34
CA LYS A 357 13.84 -16.49 5.94
C LYS A 357 13.60 -16.77 7.42
N ALA A 358 12.96 -15.86 8.13
CA ALA A 358 12.92 -15.89 9.58
C ALA A 358 11.76 -15.08 10.18
N VAL A 359 11.42 -15.43 11.42
CA VAL A 359 10.73 -14.54 12.34
C VAL A 359 11.77 -13.75 13.12
N ILE A 360 11.60 -12.44 13.18
CA ILE A 360 12.52 -11.51 13.85
C ILE A 360 11.71 -10.75 14.90
N SER A 361 12.29 -10.61 16.09
CA SER A 361 11.81 -9.67 17.09
C SER A 361 12.80 -8.51 17.22
N CYS A 362 12.27 -7.30 17.33
CA CYS A 362 13.00 -6.08 17.59
C CYS A 362 12.45 -5.40 18.85
N ASP A 363 13.28 -4.66 19.55
CA ASP A 363 12.83 -3.74 20.60
C ASP A 363 12.01 -2.61 19.95
N LEU A 364 10.79 -2.38 20.44
CA LEU A 364 9.86 -1.40 19.86
C LEU A 364 10.38 0.03 19.91
N ARG A 365 11.21 0.36 20.91
CA ARG A 365 11.68 1.74 21.15
C ARG A 365 12.88 2.08 20.28
N THR A 366 13.74 1.10 20.02
CA THR A 366 15.02 1.31 19.35
C THR A 366 15.09 0.71 17.94
N GLY A 367 14.18 -0.21 17.60
CA GLY A 367 14.23 -0.98 16.37
C GLY A 367 15.35 -2.02 16.32
N GLN A 368 16.13 -2.19 17.39
CA GLN A 368 17.24 -3.14 17.43
C GLN A 368 16.73 -4.59 17.51
N PRO A 369 17.31 -5.52 16.75
CA PRO A 369 16.90 -6.92 16.79
C PRO A 369 17.23 -7.54 18.16
N LEU A 370 16.24 -8.18 18.77
CA LEU A 370 16.37 -8.90 20.04
C LEU A 370 16.69 -10.37 19.80
N TRP A 371 15.95 -11.00 18.88
CA TRP A 371 16.18 -12.40 18.50
C TRP A 371 15.70 -12.67 17.08
N ARG A 372 16.24 -13.74 16.49
CA ARG A 372 15.92 -14.19 15.13
C ARG A 372 15.79 -15.70 15.12
N GLN A 373 14.61 -16.19 14.72
CA GLN A 373 14.35 -17.62 14.54
C GLN A 373 14.24 -17.93 13.04
N ALA A 374 15.20 -18.70 12.52
CA ALA A 374 15.17 -19.13 11.12
C ALA A 374 13.98 -20.07 10.87
N PHE A 375 13.11 -19.64 9.97
CA PHE A 375 11.92 -20.37 9.55
C PHE A 375 11.46 -19.79 8.21
N PRO A 376 11.99 -20.28 7.09
CA PRO A 376 11.74 -19.67 5.80
C PRO A 376 10.30 -19.93 5.34
N VAL A 377 9.76 -19.01 4.54
CA VAL A 377 8.45 -19.18 3.90
C VAL A 377 8.48 -20.42 3.00
N TYR A 378 9.54 -20.61 2.21
CA TYR A 378 9.71 -21.77 1.31
C TYR A 378 10.93 -22.62 1.68
N ARG A 379 10.92 -23.91 1.33
CA ARG A 379 11.99 -24.86 1.72
C ARG A 379 13.34 -24.64 1.00
N ASP A 380 13.36 -24.39 -0.31
CA ASP A 380 14.60 -24.05 -1.04
C ASP A 380 14.30 -23.25 -2.34
N GLY A 381 14.98 -22.11 -2.52
CA GLY A 381 14.92 -21.30 -3.75
C GLY A 381 15.90 -21.72 -4.84
N ARG A 382 16.85 -22.63 -4.56
CA ARG A 382 17.89 -23.09 -5.50
C ARG A 382 17.36 -24.06 -6.56
N GLU A 383 16.38 -24.89 -6.21
CA GLU A 383 15.80 -25.87 -7.13
C GLU A 383 15.16 -25.21 -8.36
N LEU A 384 14.43 -24.11 -8.16
CA LEU A 384 13.85 -23.29 -9.24
C LEU A 384 14.90 -22.71 -10.20
N ARG A 385 16.06 -22.26 -9.69
CA ARG A 385 17.15 -21.70 -10.51
C ARG A 385 17.89 -22.79 -11.30
N MET A 386 18.22 -23.91 -10.68
CA MET A 386 18.90 -25.03 -11.34
C MET A 386 18.02 -25.70 -12.40
N LEU A 387 16.70 -25.73 -12.18
CA LEU A 387 15.75 -26.38 -13.07
C LEU A 387 15.59 -25.66 -14.43
N ARG A 388 15.54 -24.32 -14.43
CA ARG A 388 15.51 -23.53 -15.68
C ARG A 388 16.80 -23.64 -16.49
N ALA A 389 17.94 -23.73 -15.81
CA ALA A 389 19.23 -23.93 -16.46
C ALA A 389 19.31 -25.28 -17.18
N ARG A 390 18.68 -26.33 -16.61
CA ARG A 390 18.64 -27.69 -17.19
C ARG A 390 17.63 -27.87 -18.34
N MET A 391 16.47 -27.22 -18.28
CA MET A 391 15.38 -27.48 -19.24
C MET A 391 15.37 -26.62 -20.50
N GLY A 392 16.27 -25.63 -20.64
CA GLY A 392 16.37 -24.83 -21.87
C GLY A 392 15.08 -24.13 -22.31
N MET A 393 14.07 -24.01 -21.44
CA MET A 393 12.75 -23.44 -21.74
C MET A 393 12.88 -21.93 -22.04
N ARG A 394 13.12 -21.62 -23.31
CA ARG A 394 13.00 -20.27 -23.88
C ARG A 394 11.53 -20.01 -24.23
N GLY A 395 10.87 -19.12 -23.48
CA GLY A 395 9.93 -18.16 -24.08
C GLY A 395 8.42 -18.47 -24.17
N ARG A 396 7.77 -19.24 -23.29
CA ARG A 396 6.27 -19.32 -23.33
C ARG A 396 5.49 -19.25 -22.01
N MET A 397 6.12 -19.34 -20.85
CA MET A 397 5.46 -18.97 -19.58
C MET A 397 6.01 -17.62 -19.13
N GLY A 398 5.25 -16.56 -19.37
CA GLY A 398 5.41 -15.33 -18.60
C GLY A 398 5.22 -15.61 -17.11
N PRO A 399 5.73 -14.75 -16.21
CA PRO A 399 5.58 -14.97 -14.79
C PRO A 399 4.10 -14.76 -14.45
N PHE A 400 3.44 -15.81 -13.98
CA PHE A 400 2.23 -15.62 -13.17
C PHE A 400 2.71 -14.82 -11.95
N SER A 401 2.41 -13.52 -11.91
CA SER A 401 2.85 -12.64 -10.84
C SER A 401 2.28 -13.13 -9.51
N PHE A 402 3.08 -13.87 -8.74
CA PHE A 402 2.79 -14.28 -7.35
C PHE A 402 2.94 -13.11 -6.37
N THR A 403 2.93 -11.87 -6.86
CA THR A 403 3.00 -10.62 -6.09
C THR A 403 1.68 -10.31 -5.37
N ARG A 404 0.89 -11.33 -5.03
CA ARG A 404 -0.39 -11.25 -4.31
C ARG A 404 -0.13 -11.45 -2.82
N ASP A 405 -0.86 -10.72 -1.99
CA ASP A 405 -0.94 -11.06 -0.58
C ASP A 405 -1.89 -12.26 -0.38
N ILE A 406 -1.27 -13.41 -0.13
CA ILE A 406 -1.92 -14.70 0.12
C ILE A 406 -1.86 -15.11 1.59
N GLY A 407 -1.55 -14.17 2.50
CA GLY A 407 -1.53 -14.43 3.94
C GLY A 407 -0.28 -15.12 4.49
N ARG A 408 0.66 -15.58 3.65
CA ARG A 408 1.84 -16.33 4.09
C ARG A 408 2.80 -15.56 5.00
N TYR A 409 2.66 -14.25 5.15
CA TYR A 409 3.51 -13.42 6.01
C TYR A 409 2.87 -13.06 7.36
N TRP A 410 1.64 -13.50 7.61
CA TRP A 410 0.90 -13.20 8.83
C TRP A 410 1.41 -14.04 10.01
N LEU A 411 1.24 -13.49 11.22
CA LEU A 411 1.62 -14.10 12.49
C LEU A 411 0.40 -14.12 13.42
N ALA A 412 0.26 -15.17 14.22
CA ALA A 412 -0.61 -15.16 15.39
C ALA A 412 0.22 -15.12 16.67
N VAL A 413 -0.29 -14.47 17.71
CA VAL A 413 0.39 -14.37 19.00
C VAL A 413 -0.59 -14.63 20.13
N GLY A 414 -0.17 -15.39 21.13
CA GLY A 414 -0.96 -15.73 22.32
C GLY A 414 -0.15 -16.58 23.31
N ASP A 415 -0.48 -16.50 24.60
CA ASP A 415 0.24 -17.20 25.69
C ASP A 415 1.77 -17.08 25.63
N GLY A 416 2.27 -15.89 25.29
CA GLY A 416 3.72 -15.63 25.17
C GLY A 416 4.40 -16.37 24.02
N LYS A 417 3.63 -16.84 23.02
CA LYS A 417 4.11 -17.58 21.84
C LYS A 417 3.69 -16.91 20.53
N VAL A 418 4.55 -17.00 19.52
CA VAL A 418 4.27 -16.65 18.12
C VAL A 418 4.00 -17.94 17.34
N PHE A 419 2.88 -17.99 16.63
CA PHE A 419 2.50 -19.09 15.74
C PHE A 419 2.64 -18.65 14.29
N VAL A 420 3.39 -19.44 13.50
CA VAL A 420 3.77 -19.08 12.13
C VAL A 420 3.76 -20.30 11.21
N THR A 421 3.08 -20.23 10.07
CA THR A 421 3.11 -21.28 9.03
C THR A 421 4.30 -21.10 8.09
N GLY A 422 4.84 -22.07 7.40
CA GLY A 422 6.04 -21.87 6.57
C GLY A 422 6.55 -23.16 5.96
N ARG A 423 7.76 -23.09 5.38
CA ARG A 423 8.38 -24.21 4.66
C ARG A 423 7.43 -24.83 3.62
N PHE A 424 6.70 -23.97 2.91
CA PHE A 424 5.87 -24.38 1.79
C PHE A 424 6.75 -24.95 0.68
N ARG A 425 6.20 -25.91 -0.09
CA ARG A 425 6.83 -26.38 -1.32
C ARG A 425 6.87 -25.25 -2.34
N SER A 426 7.93 -25.18 -3.11
CA SER A 426 8.00 -24.25 -4.24
C SER A 426 7.26 -24.84 -5.43
N VAL A 427 6.42 -24.01 -6.07
CA VAL A 427 5.53 -24.33 -7.21
C VAL A 427 6.21 -25.14 -8.33
N GLY A 428 7.50 -24.88 -8.58
CA GLY A 428 8.29 -25.53 -9.63
C GLY A 428 8.78 -26.95 -9.31
N ALA A 429 8.82 -27.36 -8.04
CA ALA A 429 9.32 -28.67 -7.63
C ALA A 429 8.33 -29.80 -7.99
N ASP A 430 7.03 -29.54 -7.90
CA ASP A 430 5.99 -30.53 -8.24
C ASP A 430 5.80 -30.69 -9.77
N VAL A 431 6.17 -29.69 -10.58
CA VAL A 431 6.08 -29.72 -12.05
C VAL A 431 6.99 -30.80 -12.66
N MET A 432 8.03 -31.24 -11.94
CA MET A 432 9.07 -32.11 -12.46
C MET A 432 8.83 -33.62 -12.27
N TRP A 433 7.83 -34.04 -11.47
CA TRP A 433 7.63 -35.46 -11.19
C TRP A 433 6.97 -36.25 -12.33
N ALA A 434 6.72 -35.59 -13.46
CA ALA A 434 6.36 -36.21 -14.74
C ALA A 434 7.59 -36.41 -15.68
N ALA A 435 8.78 -36.66 -15.14
CA ALA A 435 9.98 -37.01 -15.94
C ALA A 435 10.03 -38.52 -16.27
N PRO A 436 10.71 -38.95 -17.37
CA PRO A 436 10.62 -40.31 -17.89
C PRO A 436 11.17 -41.37 -16.94
N PRO A 437 10.76 -42.65 -17.08
CA PRO A 437 11.26 -43.73 -16.24
C PRO A 437 12.78 -43.87 -16.41
N GLY A 438 13.55 -43.79 -15.31
CA GLY A 438 14.98 -44.14 -15.29
C GLY A 438 15.93 -43.14 -14.63
N GLY A 439 15.48 -41.94 -14.25
CA GLY A 439 16.31 -41.00 -13.49
C GLY A 439 16.37 -41.34 -12.01
N ARG A 440 17.57 -41.37 -11.40
CA ARG A 440 17.73 -41.36 -9.93
C ARG A 440 17.22 -40.02 -9.37
N GLY A 441 15.93 -39.99 -9.00
CA GLY A 441 15.28 -38.84 -8.37
C GLY A 441 15.68 -38.69 -6.90
N VAL A 442 15.83 -37.44 -6.44
CA VAL A 442 15.87 -37.09 -5.02
C VAL A 442 14.46 -37.34 -4.46
N SER A 443 14.31 -38.16 -3.42
CA SER A 443 13.00 -38.47 -2.85
C SER A 443 12.38 -37.20 -2.24
N PRO A 444 11.17 -36.75 -2.68
CA PRO A 444 10.55 -35.56 -2.12
C PRO A 444 10.19 -35.78 -0.65
N SER A 445 10.36 -34.75 0.19
CA SER A 445 9.87 -34.77 1.56
C SER A 445 8.34 -34.95 1.55
N PRO A 446 7.76 -35.87 2.36
CA PRO A 446 6.33 -36.13 2.37
C PRO A 446 5.48 -34.93 2.83
N LEU A 447 6.11 -33.96 3.51
CA LEU A 447 5.44 -32.82 4.14
C LEU A 447 5.15 -31.69 3.13
N ARG A 448 3.95 -31.08 3.23
CA ARG A 448 3.52 -29.97 2.35
C ARG A 448 3.83 -28.58 2.90
N SER A 449 3.63 -28.37 4.19
CA SER A 449 3.88 -27.12 4.92
C SER A 449 4.07 -27.41 6.41
N GLU A 450 4.59 -26.44 7.18
CA GLU A 450 4.78 -26.55 8.63
C GLU A 450 4.18 -25.36 9.38
N LEU A 451 3.75 -25.56 10.62
CA LEU A 451 3.35 -24.56 11.60
C LEU A 451 4.29 -24.66 12.79
N MET A 452 4.84 -23.54 13.23
CA MET A 452 5.83 -23.46 14.31
C MET A 452 5.33 -22.54 15.42
N ALA A 453 5.51 -22.97 16.67
CA ALA A 453 5.31 -22.15 17.86
C ALA A 453 6.67 -21.72 18.44
N ILE A 454 6.83 -20.41 18.64
CA ILE A 454 8.07 -19.77 19.06
C ILE A 454 7.82 -19.00 20.34
N SER A 455 8.60 -19.23 21.40
CA SER A 455 8.47 -18.50 22.65
C SER A 455 9.05 -17.09 22.56
N ILE A 456 8.26 -16.10 23.00
CA ILE A 456 8.68 -14.70 23.12
C ILE A 456 9.59 -14.54 24.34
N HIS A 457 9.21 -15.10 25.49
CA HIS A 457 9.96 -14.98 26.74
C HIS A 457 11.30 -15.74 26.73
N GLN A 458 11.39 -16.84 25.98
CA GLN A 458 12.64 -17.60 25.80
C GLN A 458 13.38 -17.18 24.52
N GLN A 459 13.30 -15.89 24.16
CA GLN A 459 14.09 -15.24 23.11
C GLN A 459 14.11 -15.99 21.77
N GLY A 460 12.94 -16.38 21.27
CA GLY A 460 12.81 -17.01 19.96
C GLY A 460 13.00 -18.53 19.95
N ARG A 461 13.07 -19.19 21.12
CA ARG A 461 13.14 -20.65 21.20
C ARG A 461 11.88 -21.30 20.60
N VAL A 462 12.07 -22.26 19.70
CA VAL A 462 10.99 -23.11 19.20
C VAL A 462 10.48 -24.04 20.31
N ILE A 463 9.18 -23.99 20.58
CA ILE A 463 8.50 -24.88 21.54
C ILE A 463 8.11 -26.18 20.84
N TRP A 464 7.39 -26.07 19.73
CA TRP A 464 6.97 -27.20 18.89
C TRP A 464 6.84 -26.77 17.43
N SER A 465 6.79 -27.77 16.54
CA SER A 465 6.47 -27.58 15.12
C SER A 465 5.65 -28.78 14.63
N VAL A 466 4.61 -28.51 13.83
CA VAL A 466 3.76 -29.54 13.23
C VAL A 466 3.64 -29.35 11.72
N PRO A 467 3.64 -30.41 10.92
CA PRO A 467 4.02 -31.78 11.28
C PRO A 467 5.46 -31.85 11.79
N ASP A 468 5.75 -32.70 12.78
CA ASP A 468 7.11 -32.86 13.29
C ASP A 468 7.99 -33.45 12.20
N SER A 469 8.87 -32.63 11.62
CA SER A 469 9.80 -33.04 10.56
C SER A 469 10.70 -34.24 10.91
N ARG A 470 10.83 -34.59 12.19
CA ARG A 470 11.60 -35.74 12.68
C ARG A 470 10.78 -37.03 12.78
N ARG A 471 9.45 -36.97 12.63
CA ARG A 471 8.54 -38.11 12.72
C ARG A 471 7.84 -38.32 11.37
N SER A 472 7.98 -39.50 10.78
CA SER A 472 7.39 -39.84 9.48
C SER A 472 5.85 -39.99 9.51
N ASP A 473 5.26 -40.18 10.69
CA ASP A 473 3.88 -40.70 10.84
C ASP A 473 2.86 -39.66 11.35
N SER A 474 3.12 -38.36 11.11
CA SER A 474 2.18 -37.31 11.54
C SER A 474 0.96 -37.23 10.61
N GLU A 475 -0.26 -37.42 11.14
CA GLU A 475 -1.53 -37.21 10.41
C GLU A 475 -1.60 -35.84 9.70
N LEU A 476 -0.97 -34.82 10.29
CA LEU A 476 -0.90 -33.46 9.72
C LEU A 476 0.07 -33.33 8.53
N GLY A 477 0.90 -34.34 8.26
CA GLY A 477 1.93 -34.29 7.21
C GLY A 477 1.38 -34.16 5.79
N VAL A 478 0.16 -34.65 5.57
CA VAL A 478 -0.52 -34.66 4.27
C VAL A 478 -1.24 -33.34 3.96
N TYR A 479 -1.46 -32.49 4.97
CA TYR A 479 -2.19 -31.24 4.85
C TYR A 479 -1.26 -30.11 4.41
N GLU A 480 -1.79 -29.23 3.56
CA GLU A 480 -1.17 -27.93 3.25
C GLU A 480 -1.95 -26.83 3.98
N PHE A 481 -1.25 -25.99 4.76
CA PHE A 481 -1.85 -24.89 5.49
C PHE A 481 -2.10 -23.71 4.54
N VAL A 482 -3.36 -23.33 4.36
CA VAL A 482 -3.79 -22.37 3.33
C VAL A 482 -4.36 -21.06 3.90
N SER A 483 -4.42 -20.92 5.23
CA SER A 483 -4.70 -19.64 5.90
C SER A 483 -3.58 -19.27 6.87
N PRO A 484 -3.49 -17.98 7.27
CA PRO A 484 -2.81 -17.63 8.51
C PRO A 484 -3.42 -18.38 9.71
N PRO A 485 -2.61 -18.69 10.75
CA PRO A 485 -3.14 -19.21 12.01
C PRO A 485 -3.80 -18.10 12.82
N VAL A 486 -4.70 -18.48 13.73
CA VAL A 486 -5.30 -17.60 14.75
C VAL A 486 -5.25 -18.28 16.10
N TYR A 487 -4.85 -17.53 17.13
CA TYR A 487 -4.82 -18.00 18.51
C TYR A 487 -6.09 -17.58 19.25
N HIS A 488 -6.67 -18.47 20.05
CA HIS A 488 -7.80 -18.19 20.94
C HIS A 488 -7.85 -19.17 22.12
N GLU A 489 -7.76 -18.68 23.36
CA GLU A 489 -7.91 -19.46 24.61
C GLU A 489 -7.17 -20.82 24.60
N GLY A 490 -5.85 -20.81 24.43
CA GLY A 490 -5.02 -22.02 24.41
C GLY A 490 -5.19 -22.89 23.15
N LYS A 491 -5.89 -22.39 22.12
CA LYS A 491 -6.08 -23.09 20.83
C LYS A 491 -5.46 -22.30 19.68
N VAL A 492 -4.97 -23.02 18.67
CA VAL A 492 -4.53 -22.46 17.39
C VAL A 492 -5.39 -23.03 16.28
N LEU A 493 -6.11 -22.15 15.57
CA LEU A 493 -7.02 -22.50 14.49
C LEU A 493 -6.46 -22.06 13.14
N LEU A 494 -6.59 -22.92 12.12
CA LEU A 494 -6.21 -22.59 10.75
C LEU A 494 -6.96 -23.47 9.74
N VAL A 495 -7.07 -22.99 8.51
CA VAL A 495 -7.60 -23.76 7.38
C VAL A 495 -6.47 -24.47 6.66
N ALA A 496 -6.71 -25.73 6.33
CA ALA A 496 -5.80 -26.58 5.58
C ALA A 496 -6.51 -27.24 4.40
N SER A 497 -5.78 -27.48 3.31
CA SER A 497 -6.26 -28.27 2.18
C SER A 497 -5.64 -29.66 2.16
N TYR A 498 -6.45 -30.67 1.87
CA TYR A 498 -6.03 -32.04 1.61
C TYR A 498 -7.03 -32.70 0.66
N ALA A 499 -6.55 -33.52 -0.28
CA ALA A 499 -7.39 -34.27 -1.22
C ALA A 499 -8.54 -33.44 -1.85
N GLN A 500 -8.19 -32.27 -2.41
CA GLN A 500 -9.15 -31.33 -3.03
C GLN A 500 -10.28 -30.87 -2.09
N SER A 501 -10.01 -30.79 -0.78
CA SER A 501 -11.00 -30.37 0.22
C SER A 501 -10.38 -29.43 1.25
N PHE A 502 -11.14 -28.42 1.68
CA PHE A 502 -10.76 -27.51 2.76
C PHE A 502 -11.23 -28.04 4.11
N HIS A 503 -10.36 -27.97 5.10
CA HIS A 503 -10.61 -28.40 6.46
C HIS A 503 -10.24 -27.30 7.45
N LEU A 504 -11.04 -27.13 8.49
CA LEU A 504 -10.68 -26.33 9.66
C LEU A 504 -9.98 -27.25 10.67
N LEU A 505 -8.77 -26.87 11.08
CA LEU A 505 -7.99 -27.57 12.08
C LEU A 505 -7.93 -26.76 13.36
N CYS A 506 -8.02 -27.43 14.50
CA CYS A 506 -7.81 -26.84 15.81
C CYS A 506 -6.75 -27.62 16.57
N LEU A 507 -5.69 -26.92 16.95
CA LEU A 507 -4.53 -27.47 17.63
C LEU A 507 -4.43 -26.90 19.04
N ASP A 508 -3.88 -27.68 19.95
CA ASP A 508 -3.48 -27.19 21.27
C ASP A 508 -2.29 -26.22 21.13
N ALA A 509 -2.37 -25.06 21.80
CA ALA A 509 -1.34 -24.02 21.69
C ALA A 509 -0.03 -24.38 22.40
N ASP A 510 -0.06 -25.29 23.38
CA ASP A 510 1.12 -25.64 24.19
C ASP A 510 1.96 -26.75 23.57
N ASP A 511 1.36 -27.71 22.87
CA ASP A 511 2.07 -28.86 22.29
C ASP A 511 1.83 -29.09 20.78
N GLY A 512 0.88 -28.38 20.16
CA GLY A 512 0.55 -28.51 18.73
C GLY A 512 -0.30 -29.74 18.39
N ARG A 513 -0.82 -30.48 19.39
CA ARG A 513 -1.67 -31.66 19.18
C ARG A 513 -2.98 -31.28 18.53
N LEU A 514 -3.42 -32.07 17.54
CA LEU A 514 -4.74 -31.92 16.92
C LEU A 514 -5.85 -32.23 17.93
N LEU A 515 -6.67 -31.24 18.24
CA LEU A 515 -7.83 -31.37 19.13
C LEU A 515 -9.06 -31.85 18.36
N TRP A 516 -9.32 -31.23 17.20
CA TRP A 516 -10.40 -31.62 16.29
C TRP A 516 -10.12 -31.10 14.87
N LYS A 517 -10.81 -31.69 13.89
CA LYS A 517 -10.81 -31.25 12.49
C LYS A 517 -12.22 -31.32 11.90
N SER A 518 -12.55 -30.40 11.02
CA SER A 518 -13.87 -30.32 10.38
C SER A 518 -13.76 -30.03 8.89
N LEU A 519 -14.53 -30.75 8.07
CA LEU A 519 -14.62 -30.48 6.64
C LEU A 519 -15.40 -29.18 6.39
N ILE A 520 -14.88 -28.31 5.53
CA ILE A 520 -15.51 -27.03 5.15
C ILE A 520 -16.20 -27.13 3.80
N SER A 521 -15.42 -27.43 2.77
CA SER A 521 -15.92 -27.50 1.40
C SER A 521 -15.01 -28.38 0.55
N GLN A 522 -15.55 -28.89 -0.54
CA GLN A 522 -14.75 -29.37 -1.64
C GLN A 522 -14.12 -28.18 -2.38
N MET A 523 -13.00 -28.43 -3.07
CA MET A 523 -12.44 -27.48 -4.00
C MET A 523 -13.34 -27.41 -5.23
N PRO A 524 -13.65 -26.20 -5.71
CA PRO A 524 -14.45 -26.05 -6.90
C PRO A 524 -13.68 -26.48 -8.15
N GLU A 525 -14.41 -26.85 -9.19
CA GLU A 525 -13.84 -27.06 -10.52
C GLU A 525 -13.08 -25.81 -10.99
N THR A 526 -11.94 -26.03 -11.62
CA THR A 526 -10.99 -24.99 -12.00
C THR A 526 -11.31 -24.39 -13.38
N GLY A 527 -12.42 -24.76 -14.00
CA GLY A 527 -12.96 -24.13 -15.20
C GLY A 527 -12.06 -24.23 -16.43
N GLY A 528 -11.26 -25.30 -16.55
CA GLY A 528 -10.32 -25.51 -17.65
C GLY A 528 -8.96 -24.81 -17.50
N ILE A 529 -8.70 -24.14 -16.37
CA ILE A 529 -7.40 -23.53 -16.04
C ILE A 529 -6.30 -24.61 -15.97
N GLU A 530 -6.64 -25.82 -15.52
CA GLU A 530 -5.83 -27.02 -15.49
C GLU A 530 -5.34 -27.49 -16.86
N HIS A 531 -6.05 -27.12 -17.95
CA HIS A 531 -5.60 -27.40 -19.31
C HIS A 531 -4.55 -26.40 -19.81
N ARG A 532 -4.44 -25.24 -19.15
CA ARG A 532 -3.50 -24.18 -19.49
C ARG A 532 -2.27 -24.15 -18.58
N PHE A 533 -2.38 -24.68 -17.36
CA PHE A 533 -1.33 -24.62 -16.35
C PHE A 533 -1.13 -25.96 -15.61
N PRO A 534 0.11 -26.27 -15.19
CA PRO A 534 0.38 -27.37 -14.26
C PRO A 534 -0.50 -27.31 -13.01
N ILE A 535 -0.96 -28.47 -12.54
CA ILE A 535 -1.88 -28.59 -11.40
C ILE A 535 -1.35 -27.90 -10.13
N SER A 536 -0.04 -27.87 -9.89
CA SER A 536 0.57 -27.19 -8.74
C SER A 536 0.34 -25.68 -8.75
N ILE A 537 0.40 -25.04 -9.93
CA ILE A 537 0.09 -23.62 -10.10
C ILE A 537 -1.40 -23.38 -9.86
N VAL A 538 -2.25 -24.25 -10.40
CA VAL A 538 -3.70 -24.15 -10.23
C VAL A 538 -4.08 -24.22 -8.75
N MET A 539 -3.51 -25.16 -8.00
CA MET A 539 -3.77 -25.31 -6.57
C MET A 539 -3.36 -24.07 -5.79
N GLU A 540 -2.22 -23.44 -6.07
CA GLU A 540 -1.84 -22.20 -5.37
C GLU A 540 -2.76 -21.01 -5.69
N LEU A 541 -3.38 -21.00 -6.86
CA LEU A 541 -4.35 -19.97 -7.25
C LEU A 541 -5.72 -20.16 -6.60
N VAL A 542 -6.14 -21.41 -6.34
CA VAL A 542 -7.49 -21.73 -5.86
C VAL A 542 -7.56 -22.16 -4.38
N ALA A 543 -6.44 -22.58 -3.77
CA ALA A 543 -6.37 -23.07 -2.40
C ALA A 543 -5.84 -21.98 -1.45
N GLN A 544 -6.67 -20.96 -1.16
CA GLN A 544 -6.30 -19.88 -0.24
C GLN A 544 -7.45 -19.51 0.67
N ALA A 545 -7.28 -19.62 1.98
CA ALA A 545 -8.32 -19.28 2.93
C ALA A 545 -7.98 -18.02 3.74
N SER A 546 -9.01 -17.28 4.11
CA SER A 546 -8.89 -16.17 5.05
C SER A 546 -8.52 -16.69 6.45
N PRO A 547 -7.83 -15.89 7.28
CA PRO A 547 -7.63 -16.26 8.67
C PRO A 547 -8.99 -16.48 9.36
N PRO A 548 -9.16 -17.58 10.13
CA PRO A 548 -10.40 -17.81 10.87
C PRO A 548 -10.68 -16.68 11.88
N ALA A 549 -11.92 -16.25 12.01
CA ALA A 549 -12.32 -15.29 13.05
C ALA A 549 -13.03 -16.02 14.19
N VAL A 550 -12.60 -15.81 15.43
CA VAL A 550 -13.21 -16.46 16.60
C VAL A 550 -13.95 -15.43 17.44
N ALA A 551 -15.28 -15.49 17.45
CA ALA A 551 -16.12 -14.57 18.21
C ALA A 551 -17.21 -15.35 18.92
N ASP A 552 -17.46 -15.04 20.19
CA ASP A 552 -18.62 -15.52 20.93
C ASP A 552 -18.82 -17.06 20.80
N GLY A 553 -17.77 -17.81 21.16
CA GLY A 553 -17.80 -19.29 21.13
C GLY A 553 -17.84 -19.94 19.74
N ARG A 554 -17.76 -19.15 18.66
CA ARG A 554 -17.82 -19.62 17.28
C ARG A 554 -16.56 -19.26 16.51
N VAL A 555 -16.23 -20.07 15.52
CA VAL A 555 -15.19 -19.80 14.53
C VAL A 555 -15.82 -19.67 13.15
N PHE A 556 -15.50 -18.58 12.47
CA PHE A 556 -15.98 -18.24 11.13
C PHE A 556 -14.82 -18.35 10.14
N VAL A 557 -15.06 -19.00 9.00
CA VAL A 557 -14.05 -19.27 7.98
C VAL A 557 -14.55 -18.84 6.61
N ALA A 558 -13.66 -18.30 5.78
CA ALA A 558 -13.91 -18.04 4.37
C ALA A 558 -12.83 -18.71 3.52
N THR A 559 -13.24 -19.57 2.59
CA THR A 559 -12.30 -20.42 1.82
C THR A 559 -11.66 -19.71 0.63
N ASN A 560 -12.10 -18.48 0.29
CA ASN A 560 -11.87 -17.80 -1.00
C ASN A 560 -11.99 -18.75 -2.20
N ALA A 561 -12.89 -19.73 -2.06
CA ALA A 561 -13.18 -20.78 -3.03
C ALA A 561 -14.69 -21.07 -3.05
N GLY A 562 -15.51 -20.05 -2.79
CA GLY A 562 -16.97 -20.10 -2.89
C GLY A 562 -17.72 -20.39 -1.59
N VAL A 563 -17.08 -20.60 -0.44
CA VAL A 563 -17.77 -20.94 0.83
C VAL A 563 -17.34 -20.06 2.01
N VAL A 564 -18.32 -19.61 2.79
CA VAL A 564 -18.17 -19.07 4.15
C VAL A 564 -18.91 -19.99 5.11
N ALA A 565 -18.31 -20.35 6.25
CA ALA A 565 -18.94 -21.28 7.19
C ALA A 565 -18.64 -20.91 8.65
N ALA A 566 -19.45 -21.46 9.56
CA ALA A 566 -19.30 -21.30 11.00
C ALA A 566 -19.31 -22.64 11.74
N TYR A 567 -18.47 -22.73 12.76
CA TYR A 567 -18.33 -23.88 13.64
C TYR A 567 -18.28 -23.46 15.11
N GLU A 568 -18.59 -24.38 16.02
CA GLU A 568 -18.36 -24.22 17.45
C GLU A 568 -16.85 -24.35 17.74
N VAL A 569 -16.25 -23.36 18.43
CA VAL A 569 -14.79 -23.28 18.61
C VAL A 569 -14.22 -24.44 19.44
N ASP A 570 -14.99 -24.98 20.37
CA ASP A 570 -14.49 -26.00 21.29
C ASP A 570 -14.61 -27.42 20.77
N SER A 571 -15.57 -27.69 19.88
CA SER A 571 -15.89 -29.04 19.40
C SER A 571 -15.61 -29.23 17.91
N GLY A 572 -15.47 -28.13 17.14
CA GLY A 572 -15.42 -28.18 15.68
C GLY A 572 -16.77 -28.51 15.03
N ARG A 573 -17.87 -28.53 15.78
CA ARG A 573 -19.20 -28.86 15.24
C ARG A 573 -19.65 -27.80 14.24
N ALA A 574 -20.07 -28.22 13.06
CA ALA A 574 -20.68 -27.34 12.05
C ALA A 574 -21.96 -26.69 12.55
N LEU A 575 -22.16 -25.41 12.20
CA LEU A 575 -23.36 -24.64 12.52
C LEU A 575 -24.11 -24.26 11.25
N TRP A 576 -23.44 -23.59 10.31
CA TRP A 576 -23.98 -23.21 9.02
C TRP A 576 -22.87 -23.00 7.98
N ALA A 577 -23.23 -23.05 6.71
CA ALA A 577 -22.39 -22.65 5.58
C ALA A 577 -23.19 -21.85 4.55
N TYR A 578 -22.51 -20.97 3.83
CA TYR A 578 -23.06 -20.12 2.77
C TYR A 578 -22.16 -20.22 1.54
N GLN A 579 -22.73 -20.66 0.42
CA GLN A 579 -22.07 -20.74 -0.88
C GLN A 579 -22.33 -19.46 -1.68
N TYR A 580 -21.26 -18.73 -2.02
CA TYR A 580 -21.33 -17.47 -2.78
C TYR A 580 -20.86 -17.65 -4.23
N ASP A 581 -21.25 -16.71 -5.10
CA ASP A 581 -20.86 -16.73 -6.51
C ASP A 581 -19.41 -16.30 -6.68
N ARG A 582 -18.66 -17.09 -7.44
CA ARG A 582 -17.24 -16.85 -7.71
C ARG A 582 -17.10 -16.07 -9.02
N ALA A 583 -16.24 -15.07 -9.02
CA ALA A 583 -15.85 -14.33 -10.21
C ALA A 583 -14.57 -14.91 -10.84
N LEU A 584 -14.56 -16.21 -11.15
CA LEU A 584 -13.46 -16.84 -11.90
C LEU A 584 -13.55 -16.50 -13.40
N GLY A 585 -13.33 -15.24 -13.77
CA GLY A 585 -13.32 -14.80 -15.16
C GLY A 585 -11.91 -14.76 -15.77
N PRO A 586 -11.72 -15.01 -17.08
CA PRO A 586 -10.48 -14.72 -17.81
C PRO A 586 -10.00 -13.26 -17.63
N GLN A 587 -10.92 -12.33 -17.33
CA GLN A 587 -10.63 -10.94 -16.98
C GLN A 587 -9.86 -10.78 -15.66
N ALA A 588 -9.97 -11.72 -14.70
CA ALA A 588 -9.17 -11.71 -13.47
C ALA A 588 -7.66 -11.90 -13.73
N GLN A 589 -7.28 -12.31 -14.95
CA GLN A 589 -5.90 -12.59 -15.35
C GLN A 589 -5.33 -11.63 -16.42
N ALA A 590 -6.14 -10.73 -17.00
CA ALA A 590 -5.74 -9.95 -18.17
C ALA A 590 -5.13 -8.56 -17.87
N GLY A 591 -4.91 -8.18 -16.61
CA GLY A 591 -4.18 -6.94 -16.27
C GLY A 591 -4.53 -6.22 -14.97
N GLY A 592 -5.57 -6.64 -14.23
CA GLY A 592 -6.06 -5.95 -13.03
C GLY A 592 -5.42 -6.31 -11.68
N GLY A 593 -4.41 -7.19 -11.66
CA GLY A 593 -3.82 -7.71 -10.41
C GLY A 593 -4.74 -8.66 -9.64
N ALA A 594 -4.15 -9.64 -8.95
CA ALA A 594 -4.92 -10.60 -8.15
C ALA A 594 -5.36 -9.97 -6.82
N MET A 595 -6.62 -10.21 -6.42
CA MET A 595 -7.20 -9.67 -5.18
C MET A 595 -6.55 -10.31 -3.94
N PRO A 596 -6.22 -9.53 -2.88
CA PRO A 596 -5.63 -10.10 -1.68
C PRO A 596 -6.69 -10.88 -0.88
N ILE A 597 -6.24 -11.81 -0.04
CA ILE A 597 -7.12 -12.37 0.98
C ILE A 597 -7.46 -11.30 2.03
N ASN A 598 -8.67 -11.33 2.56
CA ASN A 598 -9.11 -10.43 3.64
C ASN A 598 -9.49 -11.22 4.89
N PRO A 599 -9.24 -10.67 6.09
CA PRO A 599 -9.72 -11.29 7.31
C PRO A 599 -11.25 -11.33 7.32
N VAL A 600 -11.81 -12.33 7.97
CA VAL A 600 -13.24 -12.36 8.31
C VAL A 600 -13.43 -11.38 9.47
N LEU A 601 -14.34 -10.41 9.32
CA LEU A 601 -14.67 -9.46 10.38
C LEU A 601 -15.96 -9.90 11.07
N VAL A 602 -15.97 -9.88 12.41
CA VAL A 602 -17.18 -10.16 13.20
C VAL A 602 -17.50 -8.94 14.05
N LEU A 603 -18.57 -8.22 13.68
CA LEU A 603 -19.06 -7.02 14.34
C LEU A 603 -20.43 -7.31 14.94
N GLY A 604 -20.45 -7.64 16.23
CA GLY A 604 -21.66 -8.15 16.87
C GLY A 604 -22.07 -9.50 16.27
N ASP A 605 -23.29 -9.59 15.75
CA ASP A 605 -23.79 -10.76 15.01
C ASP A 605 -23.64 -10.62 13.48
N SER A 606 -22.87 -9.65 13.00
CA SER A 606 -22.61 -9.47 11.56
C SER A 606 -21.23 -10.03 11.19
N VAL A 607 -21.21 -11.02 10.30
CA VAL A 607 -19.99 -11.64 9.74
C VAL A 607 -19.74 -11.07 8.35
N ILE A 608 -18.69 -10.27 8.22
CA ILE A 608 -18.39 -9.51 7.01
C ILE A 608 -17.14 -10.08 6.33
N CYS A 609 -17.27 -10.40 5.05
CA CYS A 609 -16.21 -10.97 4.23
C CYS A 609 -16.04 -10.17 2.93
N LEU A 610 -14.81 -10.06 2.44
CA LEU A 610 -14.50 -9.63 1.07
C LEU A 610 -13.66 -10.72 0.39
N PRO A 611 -14.30 -11.80 -0.09
CA PRO A 611 -13.59 -12.95 -0.65
C PRO A 611 -12.70 -12.55 -1.83
N ALA A 612 -11.50 -13.14 -1.91
CA ALA A 612 -10.55 -12.81 -2.97
C ALA A 612 -11.01 -13.27 -4.37
N ASP A 613 -11.84 -14.32 -4.44
CA ASP A 613 -12.46 -14.82 -5.67
C ASP A 613 -13.89 -14.29 -5.89
N GLY A 614 -14.33 -13.31 -5.10
CA GLY A 614 -15.66 -12.68 -5.18
C GLY A 614 -15.62 -11.25 -5.70
N SER A 615 -16.70 -10.84 -6.36
CA SER A 615 -16.92 -9.46 -6.85
C SER A 615 -17.67 -8.56 -5.87
N GLU A 616 -18.05 -9.08 -4.69
CA GLU A 616 -18.89 -8.40 -3.70
C GLU A 616 -18.33 -8.58 -2.28
N ALA A 617 -18.51 -7.56 -1.44
CA ALA A 617 -18.47 -7.71 0.01
C ALA A 617 -19.79 -8.33 0.49
N LEU A 618 -19.72 -9.25 1.44
CA LEU A 618 -20.86 -10.00 1.97
C LEU A 618 -20.99 -9.72 3.46
N CYS A 619 -22.22 -9.52 3.93
CA CYS A 619 -22.55 -9.53 5.36
C CYS A 619 -23.55 -10.64 5.65
N LEU A 620 -23.13 -11.61 6.46
CA LEU A 620 -23.92 -12.75 6.88
C LEU A 620 -24.31 -12.58 8.35
N SER A 621 -25.44 -13.17 8.72
CA SER A 621 -25.82 -13.37 10.11
C SER A 621 -24.86 -14.37 10.76
N GLY A 622 -24.23 -13.98 11.86
CA GLY A 622 -23.36 -14.84 12.65
C GLY A 622 -24.13 -16.02 13.23
N GLU A 623 -25.41 -15.82 13.55
CA GLU A 623 -26.32 -16.81 14.11
C GLU A 623 -26.57 -18.01 13.16
N ASP A 624 -26.96 -17.76 11.92
CA ASP A 624 -27.54 -18.77 11.04
C ASP A 624 -27.08 -18.70 9.57
N GLY A 625 -26.10 -17.84 9.26
CA GLY A 625 -25.51 -17.73 7.94
C GLY A 625 -26.39 -17.07 6.88
N ARG A 626 -27.53 -16.46 7.25
CA ARG A 626 -28.38 -15.73 6.30
C ARG A 626 -27.65 -14.49 5.76
N LEU A 627 -27.71 -14.28 4.46
CA LEU A 627 -27.23 -13.05 3.83
C LEU A 627 -28.10 -11.86 4.27
N ARG A 628 -27.50 -10.88 4.95
CA ARG A 628 -28.15 -9.63 5.33
C ARG A 628 -28.08 -8.60 4.21
N TRP A 629 -26.90 -8.44 3.64
CA TRP A 629 -26.67 -7.55 2.51
C TRP A 629 -25.39 -7.94 1.76
N ARG A 630 -25.26 -7.42 0.55
CA ARG A 630 -24.06 -7.50 -0.27
C ARG A 630 -23.78 -6.14 -0.91
N ALA A 631 -22.50 -5.83 -1.16
CA ALA A 631 -22.10 -4.58 -1.79
C ALA A 631 -21.01 -4.86 -2.84
N GLY A 632 -21.10 -4.23 -4.02
CA GLY A 632 -20.10 -4.42 -5.07
C GLY A 632 -18.69 -4.01 -4.62
N ARG A 633 -17.68 -4.82 -4.95
CA ARG A 633 -16.28 -4.62 -4.56
C ARG A 633 -15.67 -3.33 -5.13
N LYS A 634 -16.08 -2.93 -6.34
CA LYS A 634 -15.61 -1.70 -7.04
C LYS A 634 -14.08 -1.56 -7.02
N ASN A 635 -13.37 -2.65 -7.32
CA ASN A 635 -11.91 -2.76 -7.31
C ASN A 635 -11.21 -2.40 -5.98
N GLN A 636 -11.92 -2.40 -4.85
CA GLN A 636 -11.27 -2.25 -3.54
C GLN A 636 -10.55 -3.55 -3.16
N HIS A 637 -9.39 -3.45 -2.51
CA HIS A 637 -8.57 -4.61 -2.18
C HIS A 637 -8.71 -5.02 -0.72
N TYR A 638 -8.70 -4.05 0.19
CA TYR A 638 -8.63 -4.30 1.63
C TYR A 638 -9.95 -4.01 2.33
N LEU A 639 -10.36 -4.93 3.21
CA LEU A 639 -11.49 -4.80 4.14
C LEU A 639 -10.94 -4.52 5.55
N THR A 640 -11.46 -3.48 6.20
CA THR A 640 -11.05 -3.03 7.56
C THR A 640 -12.28 -2.65 8.38
N ALA A 641 -12.38 -3.09 9.64
CA ALA A 641 -13.41 -2.60 10.56
C ALA A 641 -13.01 -1.22 11.09
N LEU A 642 -13.88 -0.21 10.98
CA LEU A 642 -13.65 1.11 11.59
C LEU A 642 -14.19 1.16 13.01
N ASP A 643 -15.36 0.55 13.22
CA ASP A 643 -16.02 0.37 14.51
C ASP A 643 -17.03 -0.80 14.39
N ASP A 644 -17.97 -0.88 15.31
CA ASP A 644 -19.02 -1.90 15.34
C ASP A 644 -20.12 -1.71 14.29
N ARG A 645 -20.17 -0.55 13.63
CA ARG A 645 -21.23 -0.16 12.67
C ARG A 645 -20.72 0.16 11.28
N ARG A 646 -19.42 0.32 11.10
CA ARG A 646 -18.81 0.81 9.85
C ARG A 646 -17.61 -0.04 9.44
N VAL A 647 -17.56 -0.38 8.16
CA VAL A 647 -16.39 -1.02 7.52
C VAL A 647 -15.85 -0.18 6.38
N LEU A 648 -14.52 -0.17 6.23
CA LEU A 648 -13.80 0.51 5.16
C LEU A 648 -13.32 -0.50 4.11
N LEU A 649 -13.61 -0.20 2.85
CA LEU A 649 -13.01 -0.80 1.68
C LEU A 649 -11.99 0.18 1.08
N SER A 650 -10.76 -0.26 0.83
CA SER A 650 -9.67 0.62 0.36
C SER A 650 -8.75 -0.04 -0.68
N ARG A 651 -8.11 0.81 -1.50
CA ARG A 651 -6.93 0.62 -2.39
C ARG A 651 -7.05 1.54 -3.59
N GLU A 652 -8.12 1.40 -4.36
CA GLU A 652 -8.45 2.24 -5.51
C GLU A 652 -9.56 3.20 -5.11
N GLY A 653 -9.20 4.25 -4.37
CA GLY A 653 -10.17 5.09 -3.66
C GLY A 653 -10.57 4.49 -2.30
N LEU A 654 -11.61 5.07 -1.69
CA LEU A 654 -12.12 4.71 -0.37
C LEU A 654 -13.64 4.55 -0.39
N ARG A 655 -14.16 3.54 0.30
CA ARG A 655 -15.60 3.38 0.55
C ARG A 655 -15.87 2.96 1.97
N VAL A 656 -16.68 3.71 2.70
CA VAL A 656 -17.17 3.31 4.02
C VAL A 656 -18.61 2.81 3.89
N LEU A 657 -18.88 1.61 4.38
CA LEU A 657 -20.20 0.99 4.37
C LEU A 657 -20.76 0.90 5.78
N SER A 658 -22.07 1.16 5.91
CA SER A 658 -22.84 0.89 7.14
C SER A 658 -23.16 -0.60 7.25
N VAL A 659 -22.89 -1.17 8.42
CA VAL A 659 -23.20 -2.56 8.74
C VAL A 659 -24.70 -2.75 9.02
N ASP A 660 -25.31 -1.79 9.71
CA ASP A 660 -26.69 -1.87 10.18
C ASP A 660 -27.70 -1.38 9.12
N GLU A 661 -27.33 -0.40 8.28
CA GLU A 661 -28.18 0.14 7.21
C GLU A 661 -28.02 -0.63 5.88
N GLY A 662 -27.99 -1.96 5.94
CA GLY A 662 -28.02 -2.80 4.74
C GLY A 662 -26.83 -2.62 3.78
N GLY A 663 -25.64 -2.28 4.28
CA GLY A 663 -24.46 -2.08 3.43
C GLY A 663 -24.43 -0.75 2.70
N LYS A 664 -25.27 0.22 3.08
CA LYS A 664 -25.32 1.55 2.48
C LYS A 664 -23.96 2.23 2.55
N THR A 665 -23.53 2.83 1.43
CA THR A 665 -22.29 3.60 1.36
C THR A 665 -22.46 4.94 2.08
N LEU A 666 -21.68 5.15 3.13
CA LEU A 666 -21.65 6.39 3.93
C LEU A 666 -20.67 7.42 3.36
N LEU A 667 -19.54 6.94 2.84
CA LEU A 667 -18.50 7.75 2.20
C LEU A 667 -17.98 7.03 0.97
N ALA A 668 -17.77 7.74 -0.13
CA ALA A 668 -17.07 7.25 -1.30
C ALA A 668 -16.13 8.34 -1.84
N VAL A 669 -14.87 7.99 -2.06
CA VAL A 669 -13.86 8.84 -2.68
C VAL A 669 -13.25 8.07 -3.83
N ASP A 670 -13.45 8.56 -5.05
CA ASP A 670 -12.95 7.89 -6.25
C ASP A 670 -11.46 8.17 -6.45
N ALA A 671 -10.78 7.22 -7.11
CA ALA A 671 -9.36 7.38 -7.42
C ALA A 671 -9.11 8.38 -8.58
N SER A 672 -10.12 8.67 -9.40
CA SER A 672 -9.99 9.37 -10.68
C SER A 672 -10.17 10.89 -10.56
N GLY A 673 -9.05 11.60 -10.42
CA GLY A 673 -8.98 13.07 -10.55
C GLY A 673 -7.86 13.58 -11.46
N VAL A 674 -7.04 12.71 -12.09
CA VAL A 674 -5.98 13.15 -13.03
C VAL A 674 -5.89 12.16 -14.19
N SER A 675 -6.53 12.51 -15.31
CA SER A 675 -6.16 12.02 -16.63
C SER A 675 -4.75 12.53 -16.97
N GLY A 676 -3.82 11.66 -17.39
CA GLY A 676 -2.52 12.09 -17.89
C GLY A 676 -1.38 11.14 -17.57
N ASP A 677 -0.68 11.34 -16.44
CA ASP A 677 0.65 10.73 -16.24
C ASP A 677 0.93 10.11 -14.86
N ASP A 678 0.00 10.12 -13.90
CA ASP A 678 0.21 9.40 -12.63
C ASP A 678 -1.09 8.85 -11.99
N PRO A 679 -1.50 7.61 -12.31
CA PRO A 679 -2.76 7.00 -11.85
C PRO A 679 -2.80 6.61 -10.36
N GLY A 680 -2.09 7.29 -9.45
CA GLY A 680 -2.05 6.86 -8.03
C GLY A 680 -1.85 7.92 -6.96
N ARG A 681 -2.25 9.16 -7.18
CA ARG A 681 -2.30 10.19 -6.11
C ARG A 681 -3.33 9.91 -5.00
N THR A 682 -4.29 9.00 -5.21
CA THR A 682 -5.43 8.73 -4.31
C THR A 682 -5.55 7.26 -3.90
N GLY A 683 -4.48 6.48 -4.07
CA GLY A 683 -4.46 5.07 -3.71
C GLY A 683 -4.05 4.82 -2.25
N VAL A 684 -4.63 3.79 -1.62
CA VAL A 684 -4.19 3.29 -0.31
C VAL A 684 -3.38 2.01 -0.47
N TYR A 685 -2.23 1.95 0.19
CA TYR A 685 -1.23 0.92 -0.03
C TYR A 685 -0.89 0.19 1.27
N GLY A 686 -1.62 -0.90 1.54
CA GLY A 686 -1.51 -1.69 2.77
C GLY A 686 -2.76 -1.56 3.64
N ARG A 687 -2.82 -2.33 4.73
CA ARG A 687 -3.92 -2.28 5.68
C ARG A 687 -3.84 -1.04 6.57
N PRO A 688 -4.92 -0.25 6.68
CA PRO A 688 -5.03 0.86 7.62
C PRO A 688 -4.87 0.41 9.08
N VAL A 689 -4.50 1.36 9.94
CA VAL A 689 -4.66 1.23 11.39
C VAL A 689 -5.86 2.04 11.85
N VAL A 690 -6.64 1.50 12.77
CA VAL A 690 -7.82 2.14 13.34
C VAL A 690 -7.57 2.47 14.80
N MET A 691 -7.79 3.72 15.17
CA MET A 691 -7.70 4.28 16.52
C MET A 691 -9.10 4.72 16.97
N PRO A 692 -9.32 5.03 18.27
CA PRO A 692 -10.66 5.32 18.80
C PRO A 692 -11.42 6.45 18.08
N THR A 693 -10.70 7.41 17.50
CA THR A 693 -11.30 8.61 16.88
C THR A 693 -10.86 8.82 15.44
N ALA A 694 -10.05 7.93 14.87
CA ALA A 694 -9.54 8.10 13.50
C ALA A 694 -8.99 6.79 12.93
N ALA A 695 -8.97 6.67 11.61
CA ALA A 695 -8.20 5.67 10.89
C ALA A 695 -7.02 6.33 10.15
N LEU A 696 -5.85 5.69 10.14
CA LEU A 696 -4.69 6.12 9.36
C LEU A 696 -4.44 5.12 8.23
N LEU A 697 -4.16 5.65 7.05
CA LEU A 697 -3.97 4.91 5.81
C LEU A 697 -2.65 5.33 5.14
N SER A 698 -1.98 4.38 4.50
CA SER A 698 -0.75 4.64 3.75
C SER A 698 -1.04 5.13 2.34
N GLY A 699 -0.74 6.40 2.06
CA GLY A 699 -0.74 6.97 0.71
C GLY A 699 0.63 6.83 0.02
N ARG A 700 0.90 7.67 -0.98
CA ARG A 700 2.23 7.78 -1.61
C ARG A 700 3.02 8.92 -0.96
N GLY A 701 4.01 8.58 -0.14
CA GLY A 701 4.84 9.55 0.58
C GLY A 701 4.11 10.30 1.70
N GLU A 702 2.86 9.93 1.96
CA GLU A 702 2.00 10.57 2.94
C GLU A 702 1.14 9.55 3.69
N LEU A 703 0.73 9.94 4.89
CA LEU A 703 -0.33 9.28 5.63
C LEU A 703 -1.64 10.04 5.40
N ILE A 704 -2.72 9.30 5.18
CA ILE A 704 -4.07 9.85 5.10
C ILE A 704 -4.75 9.52 6.42
N ARG A 705 -5.38 10.52 7.05
CA ARG A 705 -6.21 10.36 8.24
C ARG A 705 -7.66 10.52 7.86
N LEU A 706 -8.49 9.57 8.27
CA LEU A 706 -9.95 9.67 8.28
C LEU A 706 -10.41 9.92 9.72
N ASP A 707 -11.04 11.05 9.99
CA ASP A 707 -11.66 11.30 11.29
C ASP A 707 -12.95 10.47 11.46
N LEU A 708 -13.13 9.88 12.65
CA LEU A 708 -14.26 8.99 12.97
C LEU A 708 -15.21 9.56 14.03
N THR A 709 -14.95 10.79 14.49
CA THR A 709 -15.74 11.44 15.57
C THR A 709 -17.12 11.91 15.13
N GLY A 710 -17.30 12.20 13.83
CA GLY A 710 -18.59 12.58 13.27
C GLY A 710 -19.54 11.40 13.08
N ASP A 711 -20.84 11.63 13.37
CA ASP A 711 -21.91 10.67 13.09
C ASP A 711 -22.08 10.40 11.58
N ARG A 712 -21.75 11.40 10.75
CA ARG A 712 -21.75 11.30 9.29
C ARG A 712 -20.35 11.59 8.77
N LEU A 713 -19.80 10.64 8.02
CA LEU A 713 -18.51 10.78 7.36
C LEU A 713 -18.67 11.51 6.04
N THR A 714 -17.76 12.44 5.77
CA THR A 714 -17.70 13.29 4.58
C THR A 714 -16.26 13.32 4.04
N PRO A 715 -16.05 13.77 2.79
CA PRO A 715 -14.70 13.97 2.27
C PRO A 715 -13.86 14.98 3.08
N GLU A 716 -14.47 15.90 3.82
CA GLU A 716 -13.78 16.88 4.68
C GLU A 716 -13.13 16.23 5.91
N ASP A 717 -13.58 15.03 6.31
CA ASP A 717 -12.98 14.25 7.39
C ASP A 717 -11.65 13.60 6.99
N LEU A 718 -11.25 13.71 5.72
CA LEU A 718 -9.96 13.24 5.22
C LEU A 718 -8.92 14.36 5.24
N SER A 719 -7.77 14.06 5.84
CA SER A 719 -6.59 14.94 5.82
C SER A 719 -5.35 14.14 5.44
N SER A 720 -4.42 14.74 4.69
CA SER A 720 -3.17 14.09 4.30
C SER A 720 -1.95 14.76 4.92
N PHE A 721 -0.95 13.96 5.24
CA PHE A 721 0.24 14.36 5.98
C PHE A 721 1.48 13.76 5.32
N THR A 722 2.23 14.60 4.61
CA THR A 722 3.50 14.18 4.00
C THR A 722 4.53 13.86 5.08
N LEU A 723 5.13 12.68 5.00
CA LEU A 723 6.21 12.29 5.89
C LEU A 723 7.54 12.92 5.40
N PRO A 724 8.37 13.48 6.29
CA PRO A 724 9.64 14.09 5.91
C PRO A 724 10.79 13.07 5.85
N GLY A 725 11.69 13.24 4.87
CA GLY A 725 13.00 12.58 4.80
C GLY A 725 13.17 11.50 3.70
N PRO A 726 14.41 11.23 3.24
CA PRO A 726 14.69 10.10 2.36
C PRO A 726 14.55 8.77 3.11
N GLY A 727 13.99 7.73 2.47
CA GLY A 727 13.90 6.38 3.06
C GLY A 727 12.62 6.08 3.87
N ILE A 728 11.57 6.88 3.72
CA ILE A 728 10.22 6.59 4.24
C ILE A 728 9.82 5.16 3.90
N ILE A 729 9.19 4.46 4.84
CA ILE A 729 8.56 3.15 4.63
C ILE A 729 7.08 3.28 4.99
N LEU A 730 6.20 3.04 4.03
CA LEU A 730 4.75 3.02 4.18
C LEU A 730 4.22 1.63 3.78
N GLY A 731 3.01 1.28 4.22
CA GLY A 731 2.47 -0.06 3.98
C GLY A 731 1.35 -0.43 4.94
N ASN A 732 1.44 -1.63 5.50
CA ASN A 732 0.56 -2.03 6.60
C ASN A 732 0.90 -1.20 7.84
N LEU A 733 -0.12 -0.64 8.48
CA LEU A 733 0.04 0.25 9.64
C LEU A 733 -0.44 -0.44 10.91
N ILE A 734 0.26 -0.19 12.02
CA ILE A 734 -0.18 -0.49 13.39
C ILE A 734 0.20 0.68 14.31
N THR A 735 -0.40 0.78 15.49
CA THR A 735 0.04 1.72 16.53
C THR A 735 0.37 1.00 17.83
N ALA A 736 1.47 1.41 18.46
CA ALA A 736 1.90 0.91 19.77
C ALA A 736 2.74 1.95 20.50
N ASP A 737 2.53 2.13 21.81
CA ASP A 737 3.26 3.08 22.65
C ASP A 737 3.36 4.50 22.06
N GLY A 738 2.27 4.99 21.48
CA GLY A 738 2.20 6.32 20.85
C GLY A 738 2.97 6.44 19.52
N ARG A 739 3.48 5.33 18.98
CA ARG A 739 4.14 5.25 17.67
C ARG A 739 3.16 4.77 16.61
N ILE A 740 3.37 5.24 15.38
CA ILE A 740 2.80 4.64 14.18
C ILE A 740 3.90 3.80 13.54
N ILE A 741 3.64 2.52 13.33
CA ILE A 741 4.59 1.60 12.72
C ILE A 741 4.06 1.25 11.35
N ALA A 742 4.90 1.41 10.34
CA ALA A 742 4.58 1.03 8.96
C ALA A 742 5.52 -0.06 8.47
N ALA A 743 4.98 -1.03 7.74
CA ALA A 743 5.73 -2.18 7.25
C ALA A 743 5.41 -2.51 5.80
N ASN A 744 6.44 -2.79 5.01
CA ASN A 744 6.34 -3.36 3.68
C ASN A 744 7.59 -4.22 3.37
N ALA A 745 7.75 -4.72 2.14
CA ALA A 745 8.89 -5.56 1.79
C ALA A 745 10.28 -4.86 1.85
N ALA A 746 10.33 -3.53 2.01
CA ALA A 746 11.57 -2.80 2.30
C ALA A 746 12.05 -2.99 3.76
N GLY A 747 11.10 -3.23 4.67
CA GLY A 747 11.34 -3.29 6.10
C GLY A 747 10.21 -2.64 6.90
N VAL A 748 10.58 -2.11 8.06
CA VAL A 748 9.69 -1.46 9.02
C VAL A 748 10.23 -0.09 9.38
N ALA A 749 9.35 0.87 9.59
CA ALA A 749 9.68 2.16 10.19
C ALA A 749 8.71 2.48 11.33
N ALA A 750 9.23 3.10 12.39
CA ALA A 750 8.41 3.69 13.44
C ALA A 750 8.44 5.22 13.34
N TYR A 751 7.27 5.81 13.50
CA TYR A 751 7.04 7.23 13.46
C TYR A 751 6.44 7.72 14.76
N VAL A 752 6.84 8.92 15.17
CA VAL A 752 6.41 9.56 16.42
C VAL A 752 5.95 10.98 16.17
N SER A 753 5.08 11.48 17.05
CA SER A 753 4.64 12.87 17.01
C SER A 753 5.74 13.83 17.45
N TYR A 754 5.64 15.06 16.96
CA TYR A 754 6.51 16.17 17.33
C TYR A 754 6.58 16.35 18.85
N GLU A 755 5.43 16.28 19.51
CA GLU A 755 5.25 16.45 20.94
C GLU A 755 5.98 15.34 21.71
N THR A 756 5.93 14.11 21.19
CA THR A 756 6.65 12.97 21.76
C THR A 756 8.15 13.12 21.60
N VAL A 757 8.63 13.51 20.41
CA VAL A 757 10.05 13.80 20.16
C VAL A 757 10.55 14.90 21.10
N CYS A 758 9.83 16.01 21.19
CA CYS A 758 10.17 17.12 22.08
C CYS A 758 10.26 16.67 23.54
N ARG A 759 9.27 15.92 24.04
CA ARG A 759 9.28 15.42 25.42
C ARG A 759 10.46 14.52 25.71
N GLN A 760 10.80 13.62 24.77
CA GLN A 760 11.98 12.75 24.90
C GLN A 760 13.30 13.53 24.86
N ILE A 761 13.40 14.54 23.99
CA ILE A 761 14.58 15.39 23.91
C ILE A 761 14.70 16.26 25.16
N ASP A 762 13.61 16.86 25.64
CA ASP A 762 13.57 17.68 26.86
C ASP A 762 14.03 16.89 28.09
N ALA A 763 13.56 15.65 28.24
CA ALA A 763 14.01 14.77 29.30
C ALA A 763 15.53 14.48 29.24
N LYS A 764 16.10 14.38 28.03
CA LYS A 764 17.54 14.16 27.81
C LYS A 764 18.35 15.44 27.97
N LEU A 765 17.81 16.61 27.60
CA LEU A 765 18.49 17.90 27.68
C LEU A 765 18.86 18.27 29.12
N ALA A 766 18.02 17.91 30.09
CA ALA A 766 18.23 18.21 31.51
C ALA A 766 19.53 17.59 32.08
N SER A 767 19.92 16.39 31.61
CA SER A 767 21.08 15.64 32.11
C SER A 767 22.22 15.52 31.09
N ALA A 768 22.04 16.02 29.86
CA ALA A 768 23.04 15.88 28.80
C ALA A 768 24.27 16.78 29.02
N PRO A 769 25.49 16.27 28.72
CA PRO A 769 26.69 17.10 28.68
C PRO A 769 26.64 18.11 27.51
N PRO A 770 27.44 19.20 27.56
CA PRO A 770 27.27 20.34 26.65
C PRO A 770 27.29 20.01 25.16
N ALA A 771 28.24 19.19 24.68
CA ALA A 771 28.30 18.77 23.28
C ALA A 771 27.05 17.97 22.84
N ARG A 772 26.49 17.15 23.76
CA ARG A 772 25.26 16.38 23.49
C ARG A 772 24.02 17.28 23.51
N ARG A 773 24.04 18.41 24.21
CA ARG A 773 22.93 19.39 24.19
C ARG A 773 22.78 20.03 22.81
N LEU A 774 23.87 20.39 22.14
CA LEU A 774 23.84 20.95 20.78
C LEU A 774 23.19 19.98 19.79
N GLU A 775 23.60 18.72 19.82
CA GLU A 775 23.02 17.67 18.98
C GLU A 775 21.52 17.47 19.27
N LEU A 776 21.12 17.49 20.55
CA LEU A 776 19.72 17.34 20.96
C LEU A 776 18.86 18.54 20.52
N LEU A 777 19.35 19.77 20.64
CA LEU A 777 18.68 20.98 20.17
C LEU A 777 18.53 20.98 18.65
N TYR A 778 19.59 20.62 17.93
CA TYR A 778 19.56 20.51 16.48
C TYR A 778 18.55 19.44 16.01
N ARG A 779 18.52 18.26 16.67
CA ARG A 779 17.51 17.22 16.41
C ARG A 779 16.09 17.70 16.67
N ARG A 780 15.85 18.45 17.76
CA ARG A 780 14.53 19.02 18.07
C ARG A 780 14.11 20.05 17.02
N ALA A 781 15.03 20.89 16.58
CA ALA A 781 14.79 21.84 15.50
C ALA A 781 14.42 21.13 14.19
N MET A 782 15.13 20.05 13.83
CA MET A 782 14.79 19.23 12.67
C MET A 782 13.37 18.68 12.78
N ALA A 783 12.97 18.18 13.96
CA ALA A 783 11.61 17.74 14.22
C ALA A 783 10.58 18.85 13.97
N ALA A 784 10.85 20.06 14.45
CA ALA A 784 9.99 21.20 14.22
C ALA A 784 9.90 21.60 12.73
N VAL A 785 11.02 21.59 11.98
CA VAL A 785 11.03 21.84 10.52
C VAL A 785 10.18 20.80 9.79
N ASN A 786 10.37 19.54 10.13
CA ASN A 786 9.65 18.39 9.60
C ASN A 786 8.14 18.48 9.87
N SER A 787 7.73 19.00 11.04
CA SER A 787 6.34 19.29 11.39
C SER A 787 5.79 20.60 10.80
N ARG A 788 6.54 21.32 9.97
CA ARG A 788 6.23 22.68 9.49
C ARG A 788 6.02 23.72 10.61
N ARG A 789 6.56 23.46 11.81
CA ARG A 789 6.54 24.36 12.98
C ARG A 789 7.78 25.27 12.95
N TYR A 790 7.93 26.05 11.86
CA TYR A 790 9.17 26.78 11.57
C TYR A 790 9.56 27.81 12.63
N ALA A 791 8.61 28.42 13.34
CA ALA A 791 8.90 29.33 14.44
C ALA A 791 9.57 28.61 15.63
N ALA A 792 9.09 27.39 15.97
CA ALA A 792 9.70 26.56 17.00
C ALA A 792 11.09 26.06 16.56
N ALA A 793 11.21 25.63 15.29
CA ALA A 793 12.49 25.24 14.71
C ALA A 793 13.52 26.37 14.82
N LEU A 794 13.13 27.59 14.43
CA LEU A 794 14.00 28.75 14.47
C LEU A 794 14.47 29.05 15.91
N ALA A 795 13.57 28.96 16.89
CA ALA A 795 13.91 29.16 18.30
C ALA A 795 14.95 28.14 18.79
N ASP A 796 14.79 26.86 18.42
CA ASP A 796 15.73 25.79 18.79
C ASP A 796 17.08 25.90 18.07
N LEU A 797 17.11 26.26 16.77
CA LEU A 797 18.36 26.49 16.03
C LEU A 797 19.14 27.67 16.61
N ARG A 798 18.46 28.78 16.94
CA ARG A 798 19.09 29.93 17.59
C ARG A 798 19.57 29.62 19.00
N ARG A 799 18.85 28.74 19.71
CA ARG A 799 19.33 28.22 20.99
C ARG A 799 20.57 27.34 20.82
N CYS A 800 20.62 26.52 19.76
CA CYS A 800 21.79 25.73 19.41
C CYS A 800 23.02 26.62 19.14
N GLU A 801 22.86 27.64 18.30
CA GLU A 801 23.89 28.65 17.98
C GLU A 801 24.44 29.32 19.26
N ARG A 802 23.55 29.93 20.07
CA ARG A 802 23.95 30.56 21.34
C ARG A 802 24.67 29.60 22.29
N THR A 803 24.19 28.36 22.39
CA THR A 803 24.81 27.35 23.25
C THR A 803 26.20 26.98 22.74
N ALA A 804 26.44 26.95 21.43
CA ALA A 804 27.75 26.67 20.85
C ALA A 804 28.74 27.80 21.16
N ASP A 805 28.28 29.05 21.03
CA ASP A 805 29.05 30.25 21.38
C ASP A 805 29.42 30.29 22.87
N GLU A 806 28.43 30.06 23.76
CA GLU A 806 28.63 30.03 25.22
C GLU A 806 29.65 28.97 25.66
N LEU A 807 29.71 27.85 24.94
CA LEU A 807 30.61 26.74 25.24
C LEU A 807 31.96 26.82 24.52
N ALA A 808 32.14 27.80 23.63
CA ALA A 808 33.31 27.91 22.75
C ALA A 808 33.61 26.60 21.98
N VAL A 809 32.56 25.93 21.50
CA VAL A 809 32.67 24.70 20.69
C VAL A 809 32.10 24.93 19.29
N ALA A 810 32.58 24.15 18.32
CA ALA A 810 32.02 24.20 16.98
C ALA A 810 30.55 23.77 16.98
N ALA A 811 29.69 24.58 16.37
CA ALA A 811 28.31 24.21 16.10
C ALA A 811 28.23 23.03 15.11
N PRO A 812 27.10 22.31 15.04
CA PRO A 812 26.87 21.31 14.00
C PRO A 812 27.14 21.92 12.61
N ALA A 813 27.87 21.20 11.76
CA ALA A 813 28.30 21.71 10.44
C ALA A 813 27.13 22.10 9.53
N GLU A 814 25.95 21.53 9.79
CA GLU A 814 24.71 21.75 9.05
C GLU A 814 23.86 22.91 9.61
N LEU A 815 24.25 23.52 10.73
CA LEU A 815 23.44 24.52 11.45
C LEU A 815 23.10 25.74 10.56
N ASP A 816 24.09 26.35 9.92
CA ASP A 816 23.88 27.55 9.11
C ASP A 816 22.96 27.27 7.91
N GLY A 817 23.19 26.16 7.20
CA GLY A 817 22.32 25.75 6.09
C GLY A 817 20.87 25.52 6.55
N MET A 818 20.66 25.02 7.77
CA MET A 818 19.33 24.87 8.35
C MET A 818 18.72 26.19 8.80
N LEU A 819 19.51 27.10 9.40
CA LEU A 819 19.09 28.44 9.77
C LEU A 819 18.64 29.23 8.53
N TYR A 820 19.42 29.22 7.45
CA TYR A 820 19.06 29.84 6.17
C TYR A 820 17.67 29.38 5.69
N ARG A 821 17.47 28.06 5.57
CA ARG A 821 16.19 27.49 5.10
C ARG A 821 15.03 27.80 6.03
N THR A 822 15.27 27.79 7.34
CA THR A 822 14.23 28.05 8.33
C THR A 822 13.81 29.51 8.33
N TYR A 823 14.75 30.46 8.23
CA TYR A 823 14.42 31.88 8.06
C TYR A 823 13.62 32.14 6.77
N VAL A 824 14.01 31.54 5.65
CA VAL A 824 13.22 31.60 4.40
C VAL A 824 11.80 31.05 4.60
N ALA A 825 11.66 29.90 5.27
CA ALA A 825 10.36 29.26 5.53
C ALA A 825 9.45 30.09 6.46
N VAL A 826 10.03 30.76 7.46
CA VAL A 826 9.34 31.70 8.35
C VAL A 826 8.96 32.97 7.59
N GLY A 827 9.86 33.53 6.77
CA GLY A 827 9.60 34.72 5.94
C GLY A 827 8.45 34.50 4.96
N ASN A 828 8.44 33.36 4.26
CA ASN A 828 7.33 32.97 3.37
C ASN A 828 5.97 32.83 4.07
N ARG A 829 5.94 32.73 5.39
CA ARG A 829 4.71 32.60 6.20
C ARG A 829 4.53 33.79 7.15
N ALA A 830 5.25 34.87 6.90
CA ALA A 830 5.09 36.10 7.66
C ALA A 830 3.69 36.69 7.42
N ASP A 831 3.16 37.31 8.46
CA ASP A 831 1.87 38.01 8.50
C ASP A 831 1.92 39.39 7.84
N SER A 832 3.11 39.91 7.57
CA SER A 832 3.33 41.18 6.87
C SER A 832 4.54 41.13 5.94
N ASN A 833 4.53 42.02 4.96
CA ASN A 833 5.61 42.14 3.99
C ASN A 833 6.93 42.62 4.64
N ASP A 834 6.84 43.54 5.61
CA ASP A 834 8.01 44.00 6.39
C ASP A 834 8.68 42.85 7.15
N ARG A 835 7.87 41.98 7.76
CA ARG A 835 8.39 40.82 8.47
C ARG A 835 8.96 39.79 7.49
N MET A 836 8.35 39.60 6.32
CA MET A 836 8.90 38.75 5.26
C MET A 836 10.30 39.23 4.86
N LEU A 837 10.44 40.52 4.56
CA LEU A 837 11.72 41.16 4.20
C LEU A 837 12.77 41.03 5.31
N ALA A 838 12.37 41.24 6.57
CA ALA A 838 13.26 41.09 7.73
C ALA A 838 13.79 39.65 7.87
N MET A 839 12.93 38.64 7.66
CA MET A 839 13.35 37.24 7.74
C MET A 839 14.28 36.85 6.57
N PHE A 840 14.01 37.33 5.35
CA PHE A 840 14.91 37.11 4.23
C PHE A 840 16.25 37.82 4.42
N ALA A 841 16.27 39.03 5.01
CA ALA A 841 17.52 39.71 5.35
C ALA A 841 18.36 38.89 6.36
N GLU A 842 17.72 38.34 7.40
CA GLU A 842 18.43 37.51 8.39
C GLU A 842 18.91 36.17 7.79
N ALA A 843 18.17 35.60 6.84
CA ALA A 843 18.60 34.40 6.12
C ALA A 843 19.95 34.60 5.41
N ASP A 844 20.23 35.80 4.87
CA ASP A 844 21.44 36.08 4.10
C ASP A 844 22.74 35.85 4.89
N ARG A 845 22.68 36.06 6.21
CA ARG A 845 23.80 35.81 7.14
C ARG A 845 24.25 34.34 7.16
N TYR A 846 23.34 33.44 6.83
CA TYR A 846 23.54 31.99 6.88
C TYR A 846 23.67 31.35 5.50
N ALA A 847 23.55 32.12 4.42
CA ALA A 847 23.66 31.62 3.07
C ALA A 847 25.08 31.11 2.78
N GLN A 848 25.19 29.83 2.41
CA GLN A 848 26.47 29.13 2.25
C GLN A 848 26.99 29.10 0.82
N SER A 849 26.15 29.43 -0.18
CA SER A 849 26.58 29.46 -1.58
C SER A 849 26.10 30.72 -2.33
N PRO A 850 26.78 31.11 -3.42
CA PRO A 850 26.34 32.22 -4.27
C PRO A 850 24.89 32.07 -4.76
N GLN A 851 24.47 30.85 -5.10
CA GLN A 851 23.10 30.58 -5.53
C GLN A 851 22.07 30.81 -4.43
N GLU A 852 22.38 30.50 -3.16
CA GLU A 852 21.46 30.83 -2.04
C GLU A 852 21.30 32.33 -1.87
N ARG A 853 22.40 33.08 -1.93
CA ARG A 853 22.37 34.54 -1.85
C ARG A 853 21.58 35.13 -3.01
N GLY A 854 21.79 34.63 -4.22
CA GLY A 854 21.04 35.02 -5.42
C GLY A 854 19.54 34.71 -5.30
N HIS A 855 19.17 33.49 -4.91
CA HIS A 855 17.76 33.13 -4.71
C HIS A 855 17.10 33.95 -3.59
N ASN A 856 17.82 34.27 -2.51
CA ASN A 856 17.28 35.05 -1.41
C ASN A 856 17.09 36.53 -1.78
N LEU A 857 18.02 37.11 -2.55
CA LEU A 857 17.84 38.44 -3.15
C LEU A 857 16.66 38.48 -4.12
N LEU A 858 16.44 37.44 -4.94
CA LEU A 858 15.26 37.35 -5.79
C LEU A 858 13.96 37.34 -4.95
N ARG A 859 13.92 36.58 -3.84
CA ARG A 859 12.77 36.61 -2.92
C ARG A 859 12.52 37.98 -2.33
N ARG A 860 13.58 38.75 -2.00
CA ARG A 860 13.45 40.13 -1.51
C ARG A 860 12.92 41.06 -2.59
N ALA A 861 13.39 40.95 -3.83
CA ALA A 861 12.87 41.74 -4.95
C ALA A 861 11.37 41.46 -5.18
N LYS A 862 10.98 40.17 -5.18
CA LYS A 862 9.57 39.75 -5.27
C LYS A 862 8.74 40.24 -4.08
N ALA A 863 9.28 40.21 -2.87
CA ALA A 863 8.59 40.71 -1.68
C ALA A 863 8.36 42.22 -1.78
N HIS A 864 9.35 43.02 -2.21
CA HIS A 864 9.15 44.46 -2.45
C HIS A 864 8.05 44.72 -3.49
N ALA A 865 8.05 43.98 -4.61
CA ALA A 865 7.01 44.09 -5.64
C ALA A 865 5.62 43.74 -5.09
N ALA A 866 5.49 42.64 -4.36
CA ALA A 866 4.23 42.22 -3.73
C ALA A 866 3.71 43.22 -2.68
N GLY A 867 4.62 44.00 -2.08
CA GLY A 867 4.30 45.11 -1.17
C GLY A 867 3.96 46.42 -1.86
N GLY A 868 4.04 46.49 -3.20
CA GLY A 868 3.81 47.69 -3.99
C GLY A 868 4.99 48.65 -4.12
N ASP A 869 6.16 48.32 -3.55
CA ASP A 869 7.38 49.14 -3.67
C ASP A 869 8.21 48.70 -4.88
N ILE A 870 7.72 49.10 -6.07
CA ILE A 870 8.33 48.73 -7.35
C ILE A 870 9.74 49.31 -7.51
N ALA A 871 10.00 50.51 -6.95
CA ALA A 871 11.31 51.13 -7.01
C ALA A 871 12.36 50.32 -6.24
N ALA A 872 12.03 49.86 -5.03
CA ALA A 872 12.91 48.97 -4.27
C ALA A 872 13.05 47.60 -4.94
N ALA A 873 11.98 47.05 -5.53
CA ALA A 873 12.02 45.79 -6.25
C ALA A 873 13.02 45.84 -7.42
N LEU A 874 12.99 46.90 -8.24
CA LEU A 874 13.92 47.10 -9.34
C LEU A 874 15.36 47.31 -8.85
N ALA A 875 15.55 48.06 -7.76
CA ALA A 875 16.88 48.27 -7.18
C ALA A 875 17.52 46.96 -6.70
N VAL A 876 16.75 46.09 -6.02
CA VAL A 876 17.23 44.77 -5.57
C VAL A 876 17.44 43.83 -6.76
N ALA A 877 16.58 43.89 -7.80
CA ALA A 877 16.75 43.10 -9.01
C ALA A 877 18.05 43.45 -9.76
N HIS A 878 18.40 44.73 -9.83
CA HIS A 878 19.67 45.16 -10.41
C HIS A 878 20.89 44.75 -9.56
N ASP A 879 20.84 44.88 -8.22
CA ASP A 879 21.90 44.36 -7.34
C ASP A 879 22.10 42.85 -7.53
N LEU A 880 21.00 42.11 -7.68
CA LEU A 880 21.01 40.69 -7.96
C LEU A 880 21.67 40.38 -9.32
N ALA A 881 21.33 41.13 -10.38
CA ALA A 881 21.90 40.93 -11.71
C ALA A 881 23.41 41.24 -11.73
N ASP A 882 23.83 42.31 -11.08
CA ASP A 882 25.23 42.73 -11.02
C ASP A 882 26.09 41.70 -10.27
N ARG A 883 25.56 41.12 -9.18
CA ARG A 883 26.32 40.22 -8.31
C ARG A 883 26.22 38.75 -8.68
N PHE A 884 25.11 38.33 -9.27
CA PHE A 884 24.77 36.92 -9.49
C PHE A 884 24.22 36.65 -10.90
N GLY A 885 24.45 37.55 -11.86
CA GLY A 885 23.98 37.39 -13.24
C GLY A 885 24.53 36.14 -13.96
N GLU A 886 25.76 35.74 -13.64
CA GLU A 886 26.41 34.54 -14.22
C GLU A 886 26.08 33.24 -13.47
N GLU A 887 25.39 33.32 -12.33
CA GLU A 887 25.02 32.14 -11.55
C GLU A 887 23.80 31.44 -12.16
N ASP A 888 23.78 30.11 -12.11
CA ASP A 888 22.60 29.33 -12.47
C ASP A 888 21.54 29.46 -11.37
N LEU A 889 20.51 30.26 -11.65
CA LEU A 889 19.40 30.51 -10.74
C LEU A 889 18.11 29.85 -11.26
N VAL A 890 17.13 29.79 -10.37
CA VAL A 890 15.78 29.25 -10.65
C VAL A 890 14.80 30.30 -10.17
N ASP A 891 13.68 30.44 -10.87
CA ASP A 891 12.63 31.33 -10.43
C ASP A 891 11.99 30.81 -9.12
N VAL A 892 12.28 31.50 -8.02
CA VAL A 892 11.82 31.11 -6.68
C VAL A 892 10.50 31.79 -6.33
N GLU A 893 9.56 31.03 -5.77
CA GLU A 893 8.30 31.56 -5.26
C GLU A 893 8.46 32.20 -3.87
N ILE A 894 7.53 33.11 -3.53
CA ILE A 894 7.32 33.66 -2.19
C ILE A 894 5.90 33.34 -1.69
N GLY A 895 5.72 33.35 -0.37
CA GLY A 895 4.42 33.08 0.26
C GLY A 895 4.22 31.63 0.75
N PRO A 896 3.06 31.29 1.35
CA PRO A 896 2.89 30.04 2.10
C PRO A 896 3.04 28.75 1.29
N ALA A 897 2.80 28.81 -0.03
CA ALA A 897 2.94 27.71 -0.97
C ALA A 897 4.40 27.43 -1.38
N ALA A 898 5.30 28.41 -1.18
CA ALA A 898 6.70 28.29 -1.56
C ALA A 898 7.42 27.19 -0.74
N GLY A 899 8.14 26.33 -1.46
CA GLY A 899 8.93 25.23 -0.88
C GLY A 899 10.19 25.70 -0.13
N MET A 900 10.72 24.82 0.74
CA MET A 900 11.97 25.05 1.49
C MET A 900 13.23 24.61 0.73
N THR A 901 13.09 23.74 -0.26
CA THR A 901 14.20 23.08 -0.95
C THR A 901 14.61 23.83 -2.19
N ARG A 902 15.91 23.76 -2.51
CA ARG A 902 16.51 24.40 -3.68
C ARG A 902 15.95 23.90 -5.04
N PHE A 903 15.17 22.81 -5.10
CA PHE A 903 14.71 22.22 -6.38
C PHE A 903 13.40 21.42 -6.26
N GLY A 904 12.56 21.52 -7.29
CA GLY A 904 11.76 20.40 -7.81
C GLY A 904 12.46 19.79 -9.04
N PRO A 905 12.30 18.49 -9.34
CA PRO A 905 13.02 17.78 -10.42
C PRO A 905 12.72 18.25 -11.86
N LEU A 906 11.89 19.29 -12.03
CA LEU A 906 11.39 19.77 -13.33
C LEU A 906 11.90 21.18 -13.69
N HIS A 907 12.65 21.85 -12.82
CA HIS A 907 13.13 23.22 -13.11
C HIS A 907 14.45 23.18 -13.86
N VAL A 908 14.49 23.86 -15.00
CA VAL A 908 15.71 24.06 -15.81
C VAL A 908 16.45 25.27 -15.24
N PRO A 909 17.70 25.14 -14.76
CA PRO A 909 18.50 26.28 -14.35
C PRO A 909 18.69 27.23 -15.54
N ILE A 910 18.57 28.52 -15.30
CA ILE A 910 18.85 29.58 -16.27
C ILE A 910 19.82 30.57 -15.65
N SER A 911 20.60 31.27 -16.48
CA SER A 911 21.48 32.32 -15.96
C SER A 911 20.67 33.34 -15.16
N GLY A 912 21.22 33.79 -14.04
CA GLY A 912 20.60 34.82 -13.21
C GLY A 912 20.26 36.06 -14.04
N TRP A 913 21.15 36.45 -14.96
CA TRP A 913 20.95 37.56 -15.87
C TRP A 913 19.66 37.39 -16.68
N THR A 914 19.44 36.21 -17.29
CA THR A 914 18.21 35.92 -18.04
C THR A 914 16.98 35.94 -17.13
N LEU A 915 17.05 35.27 -15.98
CA LEU A 915 15.95 35.19 -15.02
C LEU A 915 15.47 36.57 -14.57
N ILE A 916 16.42 37.49 -14.35
CA ILE A 916 16.14 38.81 -13.80
C ILE A 916 15.70 39.77 -14.90
N HIS A 917 16.46 39.86 -15.99
CA HIS A 917 16.21 40.87 -17.01
C HIS A 917 15.12 40.45 -17.99
N GLU A 918 15.17 39.22 -18.51
CA GLU A 918 14.16 38.73 -19.47
C GLU A 918 12.92 38.16 -18.78
N GLY A 919 12.99 37.86 -17.48
CA GLY A 919 11.86 37.44 -16.65
C GLY A 919 11.37 38.58 -15.74
N PHE A 920 11.91 38.65 -14.53
CA PHE A 920 11.34 39.46 -13.44
C PHE A 920 11.17 40.97 -13.77
N ILE A 921 12.19 41.64 -14.29
CA ILE A 921 12.11 43.08 -14.63
C ILE A 921 11.19 43.31 -15.84
N ALA A 922 11.26 42.44 -16.85
CA ALA A 922 10.41 42.54 -18.03
C ALA A 922 8.92 42.38 -17.66
N ASP A 923 8.61 41.43 -16.77
CA ASP A 923 7.26 41.22 -16.26
C ASP A 923 6.73 42.45 -15.49
N LEU A 924 7.57 43.06 -14.64
CA LEU A 924 7.20 44.30 -13.94
C LEU A 924 6.92 45.46 -14.89
N ILE A 925 7.72 45.62 -15.95
CA ILE A 925 7.51 46.65 -16.98
C ILE A 925 6.24 46.36 -17.78
N ALA A 926 5.97 45.10 -18.12
CA ALA A 926 4.75 44.72 -18.82
C ALA A 926 3.49 44.97 -17.98
N GLU A 927 3.58 44.78 -16.66
CA GLU A 927 2.46 45.00 -15.73
C GLU A 927 2.22 46.48 -15.42
N HIS A 928 3.28 47.27 -15.20
CA HIS A 928 3.17 48.66 -14.69
C HIS A 928 3.54 49.75 -15.71
N GLY A 929 4.02 49.38 -16.89
CA GLY A 929 4.47 50.29 -17.95
C GLY A 929 5.94 50.72 -17.80
N GLN A 930 6.53 51.27 -18.88
CA GLN A 930 7.96 51.63 -18.94
C GLN A 930 8.38 52.70 -17.93
N ASP A 931 7.45 53.55 -17.46
CA ASP A 931 7.75 54.69 -16.58
C ASP A 931 8.42 54.28 -15.25
N ILE A 932 8.14 53.07 -14.74
CA ILE A 932 8.79 52.56 -13.53
C ILE A 932 10.30 52.38 -13.70
N TYR A 933 10.77 52.26 -14.94
CA TYR A 933 12.17 52.01 -15.29
C TYR A 933 12.94 53.29 -15.67
N ALA A 934 12.28 54.46 -15.69
CA ALA A 934 12.86 55.74 -16.10
C ALA A 934 14.19 56.11 -15.41
N PRO A 935 14.43 55.84 -14.10
CA PRO A 935 15.72 56.12 -13.47
C PRO A 935 16.89 55.34 -14.09
N TYR A 936 16.63 54.14 -14.59
CA TYR A 936 17.64 53.30 -15.25
C TYR A 936 17.80 53.67 -16.72
N ASP A 937 16.74 54.14 -17.39
CA ASP A 937 16.83 54.73 -18.73
C ASP A 937 17.78 55.95 -18.75
N VAL A 938 17.69 56.83 -17.75
CA VAL A 938 18.61 57.99 -17.61
C VAL A 938 20.07 57.54 -17.45
N ARG A 939 20.32 56.46 -16.69
CA ARG A 939 21.67 55.90 -16.51
C ARG A 939 22.18 55.28 -17.81
N ALA A 940 21.36 54.50 -18.49
CA ALA A 940 21.70 53.88 -19.77
C ALA A 940 22.00 54.95 -20.84
N GLU A 941 21.28 56.07 -20.86
CA GLU A 941 21.53 57.17 -21.77
C GLU A 941 22.87 57.87 -21.51
N ALA A 942 23.21 58.11 -20.23
CA ALA A 942 24.50 58.68 -19.85
C ALA A 942 25.67 57.77 -20.23
N GLU A 943 25.59 56.47 -19.90
CA GLU A 943 26.62 55.49 -20.27
C GLU A 943 26.74 55.32 -21.80
N LEU A 944 25.62 55.37 -22.54
CA LEU A 944 25.62 55.34 -24.00
C LEU A 944 26.32 56.57 -24.60
N ALA A 945 26.10 57.76 -24.05
CA ALA A 945 26.76 58.98 -24.52
C ALA A 945 28.28 58.90 -24.32
N GLU A 946 28.73 58.40 -23.17
CA GLU A 946 30.16 58.17 -22.88
C GLU A 946 30.76 57.11 -23.82
N ALA A 947 30.08 55.97 -23.98
CA ALA A 947 30.53 54.90 -24.89
C ALA A 947 30.65 55.38 -26.35
N ARG A 948 29.77 56.29 -26.79
CA ARG A 948 29.85 56.94 -28.10
C ARG A 948 31.06 57.87 -28.22
N GLN A 949 31.40 58.62 -27.17
CA GLN A 949 32.60 59.48 -27.16
C GLN A 949 33.91 58.67 -27.22
N LEU A 950 33.95 57.52 -26.57
CA LEU A 950 35.09 56.60 -26.59
C LEU A 950 35.25 55.86 -27.92
N ASP A 951 34.23 55.91 -28.79
CA ASP A 951 34.11 55.13 -30.02
C ASP A 951 34.41 53.63 -29.85
N SER A 952 34.15 53.10 -28.65
CA SER A 952 34.50 51.72 -28.29
C SER A 952 33.30 50.80 -28.48
N PRO A 953 33.36 49.79 -29.38
CA PRO A 953 32.28 48.81 -29.51
C PRO A 953 32.11 47.95 -28.27
N ASP A 954 33.18 47.75 -27.50
CA ASP A 954 33.17 47.04 -26.22
C ASP A 954 32.34 47.80 -25.17
N ALA A 955 32.53 49.11 -25.09
CA ALA A 955 31.76 49.97 -24.19
C ALA A 955 30.27 49.98 -24.57
N LEU A 956 29.96 50.06 -25.86
CA LEU A 956 28.57 50.05 -26.36
C LEU A 956 27.85 48.72 -26.13
N GLU A 957 28.54 47.60 -26.32
CA GLU A 957 27.98 46.27 -26.00
C GLU A 957 27.71 46.14 -24.49
N THR A 958 28.59 46.70 -23.64
CA THR A 958 28.44 46.69 -22.18
C THR A 958 27.17 47.42 -21.74
N VAL A 959 26.88 48.60 -22.30
CA VAL A 959 25.66 49.36 -22.01
C VAL A 959 24.40 48.53 -22.32
N GLY A 960 24.37 47.91 -23.48
CA GLY A 960 23.24 47.08 -23.91
C GLY A 960 23.01 45.82 -23.08
N ARG A 961 24.09 45.21 -22.59
CA ARG A 961 24.04 44.02 -21.71
C ARG A 961 23.69 44.35 -20.27
N ARG A 962 24.12 45.51 -19.76
CA ARG A 962 23.82 45.97 -18.39
C ARG A 962 22.40 46.50 -18.25
N TRP A 963 21.90 47.19 -19.28
CA TRP A 963 20.59 47.83 -19.27
C TRP A 963 19.66 47.25 -20.33
N PRO A 964 19.45 45.93 -20.41
CA PRO A 964 18.71 45.33 -21.52
C PRO A 964 17.31 45.92 -21.62
N ASN A 965 16.59 46.16 -20.53
CA ASN A 965 15.21 46.66 -20.57
C ASN A 965 15.08 48.18 -20.78
N SER A 966 16.20 48.88 -21.03
CA SER A 966 16.18 50.29 -21.36
C SER A 966 15.77 50.54 -22.81
N ALA A 967 15.08 51.65 -23.06
CA ALA A 967 14.81 52.14 -24.42
C ALA A 967 16.10 52.44 -25.22
N ARG A 968 17.24 52.61 -24.54
CA ARG A 968 18.55 52.91 -25.16
C ARG A 968 19.39 51.66 -25.46
N ALA A 969 18.98 50.49 -24.96
CA ALA A 969 19.75 49.25 -25.06
C ALA A 969 19.94 48.82 -26.52
N ASP A 970 18.86 48.84 -27.30
CA ASP A 970 18.88 48.39 -28.69
C ASP A 970 19.75 49.32 -29.54
N GLU A 971 19.71 50.64 -29.30
CA GLU A 971 20.60 51.58 -29.97
C GLU A 971 22.08 51.31 -29.67
N ALA A 972 22.41 51.00 -28.41
CA ALA A 972 23.78 50.69 -27.98
C ALA A 972 24.28 49.40 -28.63
N LEU A 973 23.49 48.32 -28.56
CA LEU A 973 23.81 47.02 -29.16
C LEU A 973 23.93 47.10 -30.68
N PHE A 974 23.04 47.87 -31.32
CA PHE A 974 23.06 48.03 -32.78
C PHE A 974 24.32 48.76 -33.22
N ALA A 975 24.67 49.84 -32.51
CA ALA A 975 25.89 50.61 -32.76
C ALA A 975 27.17 49.82 -32.44
N ALA A 976 27.14 48.90 -31.46
CA ALA A 976 28.23 47.97 -31.18
C ALA A 976 28.38 46.95 -32.32
N ALA A 977 27.27 46.35 -32.78
CA ALA A 977 27.25 45.37 -33.85
C ALA A 977 27.83 45.92 -35.16
N GLU A 978 27.45 47.12 -35.57
CA GLU A 978 28.00 47.75 -36.78
C GLU A 978 29.51 47.94 -36.69
N ARG A 979 30.01 48.36 -35.52
CA ARG A 979 31.45 48.58 -35.31
C ARG A 979 32.23 47.28 -35.29
N PHE A 980 31.76 46.26 -34.58
CA PHE A 980 32.38 44.93 -34.62
C PHE A 980 32.37 44.34 -36.03
N TYR A 981 31.29 44.56 -36.79
CA TYR A 981 31.19 44.14 -38.18
C TYR A 981 32.24 44.83 -39.07
N ARG A 982 32.38 46.16 -38.97
CA ARG A 982 33.41 46.92 -39.72
C ARG A 982 34.83 46.57 -39.28
N GLN A 983 35.09 46.40 -37.99
CA GLN A 983 36.41 46.01 -37.47
C GLN A 983 36.90 44.67 -38.02
N ALA A 984 35.99 43.77 -38.38
CA ALA A 984 36.37 42.50 -38.99
C ALA A 984 37.02 42.68 -40.38
N ASP A 985 36.82 43.81 -41.08
CA ASP A 985 37.45 44.09 -42.38
C ASP A 985 38.96 44.32 -42.26
N ASP A 986 39.42 44.83 -41.11
CA ASP A 986 40.82 45.14 -40.84
C ASP A 986 41.59 43.98 -40.18
N LEU A 987 40.93 42.82 -39.98
CA LEU A 987 41.45 41.66 -39.26
C LEU A 987 41.41 40.39 -40.14
N SER A 988 42.21 39.38 -39.81
CA SER A 988 42.26 38.11 -40.55
C SER A 988 42.13 36.88 -39.64
N GLY A 989 41.50 35.82 -40.15
CA GLY A 989 41.36 34.54 -39.44
C GLY A 989 40.52 34.64 -38.16
N ASP A 990 40.93 33.94 -37.10
CA ASP A 990 40.19 33.82 -35.84
C ASP A 990 39.82 35.16 -35.19
N GLN A 991 40.62 36.21 -35.40
CA GLN A 991 40.36 37.55 -34.85
C GLN A 991 39.17 38.24 -35.54
N ALA A 992 39.03 38.06 -36.85
CA ALA A 992 37.89 38.59 -37.61
C ALA A 992 36.61 37.83 -37.23
N ASP A 993 36.69 36.49 -37.13
CA ASP A 993 35.59 35.64 -36.68
C ASP A 993 35.12 35.99 -35.26
N ALA A 994 36.05 36.27 -34.33
CA ALA A 994 35.71 36.68 -32.97
C ALA A 994 34.92 38.01 -32.93
N ARG A 995 35.26 38.98 -33.79
CA ARG A 995 34.52 40.25 -33.89
C ARG A 995 33.14 40.04 -34.51
N LEU A 996 33.04 39.24 -35.57
CA LEU A 996 31.75 38.88 -36.18
C LEU A 996 30.87 38.11 -35.19
N GLU A 997 31.42 37.24 -34.36
CA GLU A 997 30.64 36.51 -33.35
C GLU A 997 30.06 37.43 -32.28
N ARG A 998 30.78 38.49 -31.90
CA ARG A 998 30.27 39.52 -30.98
C ARG A 998 29.21 40.41 -31.63
N ALA A 999 29.39 40.79 -32.90
CA ALA A 999 28.35 41.46 -33.67
C ALA A 999 27.06 40.61 -33.73
N ARG A 1000 27.21 39.28 -33.93
CA ARG A 1000 26.10 38.33 -33.93
C ARG A 1000 25.39 38.30 -32.58
N GLY A 1001 26.14 38.29 -31.47
CA GLY A 1001 25.61 38.33 -30.12
C GLY A 1001 24.77 39.59 -29.85
N ALA A 1002 25.31 40.77 -30.18
CA ALA A 1002 24.61 42.04 -30.00
C ALA A 1002 23.31 42.13 -30.83
N LEU A 1003 23.35 41.70 -32.10
CA LEU A 1003 22.15 41.66 -32.96
C LEU A 1003 21.11 40.64 -32.48
N ALA A 1004 21.54 39.51 -31.92
CA ALA A 1004 20.63 38.49 -31.40
C ALA A 1004 19.79 39.00 -30.23
N MET A 1005 20.35 39.85 -29.37
CA MET A 1005 19.63 40.47 -28.26
C MET A 1005 18.53 41.43 -28.73
N ILE A 1006 18.78 42.21 -29.78
CA ILE A 1006 17.77 43.12 -30.36
C ILE A 1006 16.64 42.32 -31.01
N VAL A 1007 16.98 41.29 -31.79
CA VAL A 1007 15.99 40.48 -32.53
C VAL A 1007 15.05 39.70 -31.62
N ARG A 1008 15.45 39.41 -30.37
CA ARG A 1008 14.54 38.81 -29.37
C ARG A 1008 13.37 39.73 -29.00
N ARG A 1009 13.45 41.03 -29.32
CA ARG A 1009 12.39 42.02 -29.10
C ARG A 1009 11.83 42.48 -30.43
N PRO A 1010 10.77 41.81 -30.94
CA PRO A 1010 10.19 42.15 -32.24
C PRO A 1010 9.60 43.56 -32.29
N ASP A 1011 9.30 44.17 -31.14
CA ASP A 1011 8.76 45.53 -31.04
C ASP A 1011 9.85 46.62 -31.06
N SER A 1012 11.12 46.23 -31.15
CA SER A 1012 12.23 47.18 -31.28
C SER A 1012 12.18 47.90 -32.63
N PRO A 1013 12.32 49.24 -32.68
CA PRO A 1013 12.39 49.98 -33.95
C PRO A 1013 13.62 49.62 -34.78
N LEU A 1014 14.59 48.90 -34.19
CA LEU A 1014 15.80 48.42 -34.86
C LEU A 1014 15.71 46.93 -35.25
N ALA A 1015 14.62 46.21 -34.92
CA ALA A 1015 14.50 44.78 -35.14
C ALA A 1015 14.70 44.39 -36.62
N VAL A 1016 14.07 45.12 -37.53
CA VAL A 1016 14.18 44.82 -38.97
C VAL A 1016 15.60 45.08 -39.47
N SER A 1017 16.19 46.22 -39.11
CA SER A 1017 17.59 46.55 -39.45
C SER A 1017 18.57 45.55 -38.81
N ALA A 1018 18.27 45.02 -37.62
CA ALA A 1018 19.09 44.02 -36.95
C ALA A 1018 19.05 42.66 -37.68
N HIS A 1019 17.88 42.26 -38.22
CA HIS A 1019 17.78 41.08 -39.08
C HIS A 1019 18.54 41.26 -40.41
N VAL A 1020 18.54 42.46 -40.99
CA VAL A 1020 19.38 42.80 -42.15
C VAL A 1020 20.86 42.64 -41.80
N GLY A 1021 21.29 43.15 -40.64
CA GLY A 1021 22.67 42.96 -40.17
C GLY A 1021 23.04 41.50 -39.92
N ARG A 1022 22.12 40.68 -39.40
CA ARG A 1022 22.32 39.22 -39.27
C ARG A 1022 22.48 38.55 -40.62
N ALA A 1023 21.69 38.93 -41.62
CA ALA A 1023 21.80 38.39 -42.97
C ALA A 1023 23.17 38.74 -43.59
N ALA A 1024 23.61 40.00 -43.50
CA ALA A 1024 24.91 40.45 -43.98
C ALA A 1024 26.07 39.68 -43.31
N LEU A 1025 26.00 39.52 -41.99
CA LEU A 1025 26.98 38.78 -41.19
C LEU A 1025 27.04 37.29 -41.58
N LEU A 1026 25.90 36.64 -41.79
CA LEU A 1026 25.84 35.23 -42.16
C LEU A 1026 26.37 34.97 -43.56
N VAL A 1027 26.09 35.83 -44.54
CA VAL A 1027 26.70 35.76 -45.88
C VAL A 1027 28.21 35.91 -45.77
N ARG A 1028 28.69 36.88 -44.97
CA ARG A 1028 30.12 37.14 -44.76
C ARG A 1028 30.87 35.96 -44.14
N ARG A 1029 30.19 35.11 -43.36
CA ARG A 1029 30.74 33.86 -42.80
C ARG A 1029 30.49 32.61 -43.65
N GLY A 1030 29.94 32.77 -44.87
CA GLY A 1030 29.66 31.67 -45.79
C GLY A 1030 28.40 30.85 -45.47
N HIS A 1031 27.57 31.29 -44.52
CA HIS A 1031 26.33 30.62 -44.11
C HIS A 1031 25.11 31.11 -44.92
N ASN A 1032 25.20 31.00 -46.25
CA ASN A 1032 24.23 31.59 -47.18
C ASN A 1032 22.78 31.10 -46.97
N SER A 1033 22.59 29.82 -46.60
CA SER A 1033 21.26 29.26 -46.31
C SER A 1033 20.61 29.87 -45.06
N VAL A 1034 21.40 30.15 -44.03
CA VAL A 1034 20.94 30.78 -42.79
C VAL A 1034 20.72 32.27 -42.97
N ALA A 1035 21.53 32.92 -43.83
CA ALA A 1035 21.34 34.31 -44.20
C ALA A 1035 19.98 34.56 -44.87
N GLY A 1036 19.54 33.65 -45.73
CA GLY A 1036 18.21 33.70 -46.35
C GLY A 1036 17.06 33.66 -45.34
N MET A 1037 17.22 32.92 -44.23
CA MET A 1037 16.23 32.89 -43.15
C MET A 1037 16.17 34.23 -42.41
N ALA A 1038 17.32 34.84 -42.08
CA ALA A 1038 17.36 36.15 -41.43
C ALA A 1038 16.76 37.26 -42.33
N ALA A 1039 17.01 37.20 -43.64
CA ALA A 1039 16.39 38.10 -44.63
C ALA A 1039 14.87 37.92 -44.71
N ALA A 1040 14.38 36.67 -44.64
CA ALA A 1040 12.95 36.39 -44.60
C ALA A 1040 12.29 36.93 -43.33
N ASP A 1041 12.96 36.84 -42.17
CA ASP A 1041 12.49 37.42 -40.92
C ASP A 1041 12.42 38.95 -40.97
N ALA A 1042 13.43 39.62 -41.56
CA ALA A 1042 13.40 41.06 -41.79
C ALA A 1042 12.15 41.49 -42.59
N ARG A 1043 11.87 40.81 -43.69
CA ARG A 1043 10.66 41.07 -44.50
C ARG A 1043 9.37 40.76 -43.75
N ARG A 1044 9.35 39.70 -42.95
CA ARG A 1044 8.18 39.30 -42.15
C ARG A 1044 7.81 40.38 -41.14
N LEU A 1045 8.81 40.92 -40.43
CA LEU A 1045 8.63 42.01 -39.47
C LEU A 1045 8.25 43.32 -40.17
N ALA A 1046 8.95 43.69 -41.25
CA ALA A 1046 8.62 44.88 -42.04
C ALA A 1046 7.19 44.85 -42.60
N ARG A 1047 6.68 43.67 -42.98
CA ARG A 1047 5.27 43.51 -43.40
C ARG A 1047 4.28 43.71 -42.28
N ARG A 1048 4.63 43.39 -41.03
CA ARG A 1048 3.76 43.68 -39.87
C ARG A 1048 3.64 45.18 -39.63
N GLU A 1049 4.73 45.92 -39.82
CA GLU A 1049 4.78 47.37 -39.56
C GLU A 1049 4.28 48.21 -40.75
N ALA A 1050 4.67 47.86 -41.97
CA ALA A 1050 4.46 48.68 -43.17
C ALA A 1050 3.61 48.01 -44.27
N GLY A 1051 3.08 46.80 -44.02
CA GLY A 1051 2.20 46.09 -44.95
C GLY A 1051 2.83 45.89 -46.34
N ASP A 1052 2.12 46.30 -47.39
CA ASP A 1052 2.56 46.19 -48.79
C ASP A 1052 3.78 47.06 -49.13
N ARG A 1053 4.14 48.01 -48.26
CA ARG A 1053 5.34 48.87 -48.42
C ARG A 1053 6.58 48.31 -47.71
N ALA A 1054 6.55 47.07 -47.22
CA ALA A 1054 7.65 46.46 -46.49
C ALA A 1054 9.01 46.54 -47.21
N ASP A 1055 9.06 46.25 -48.53
CA ASP A 1055 10.31 46.29 -49.29
C ASP A 1055 10.81 47.74 -49.53
N GLN A 1056 9.98 48.76 -49.32
CA GLN A 1056 10.33 50.19 -49.42
C GLN A 1056 10.79 50.77 -48.08
N MET A 1057 10.71 50.00 -46.98
CA MET A 1057 11.05 50.47 -45.66
C MET A 1057 12.55 50.77 -45.57
N PRO A 1058 12.96 51.96 -45.08
CA PRO A 1058 14.37 52.30 -44.98
C PRO A 1058 15.03 51.45 -43.90
N VAL A 1059 16.09 50.74 -44.28
CA VAL A 1059 16.94 49.98 -43.37
C VAL A 1059 18.39 50.43 -43.48
N ARG A 1060 19.14 50.25 -42.40
CA ARG A 1060 20.58 50.49 -42.39
C ARG A 1060 21.28 49.44 -41.55
N PHE A 1061 22.47 49.00 -41.95
CA PHE A 1061 23.40 48.27 -41.11
C PHE A 1061 24.82 48.41 -41.68
N ALA A 1062 25.74 48.93 -40.87
CA ALA A 1062 27.14 49.15 -41.25
C ALA A 1062 27.27 50.11 -42.46
N ASP A 1063 27.69 49.60 -43.61
CA ASP A 1063 27.81 50.29 -44.90
C ASP A 1063 26.59 50.09 -45.81
N LEU A 1064 25.63 49.25 -45.39
CA LEU A 1064 24.41 48.95 -46.12
C LEU A 1064 23.30 49.92 -45.70
N ALA A 1065 22.74 50.68 -46.63
CA ALA A 1065 21.61 51.57 -46.35
C ALA A 1065 20.74 51.75 -47.60
N GLY A 1066 19.41 51.72 -47.43
CA GLY A 1066 18.47 51.88 -48.53
C GLY A 1066 17.13 51.20 -48.26
N PRO A 1067 16.24 51.10 -49.27
CA PRO A 1067 15.02 50.30 -49.19
C PRO A 1067 15.34 48.84 -48.85
N LEU A 1068 14.56 48.22 -47.95
CA LEU A 1068 14.77 46.84 -47.50
C LEU A 1068 14.93 45.84 -48.64
N GLY A 1069 14.11 45.95 -49.69
CA GLY A 1069 14.16 45.08 -50.85
C GLY A 1069 15.53 45.13 -51.54
N ASP A 1070 16.03 46.32 -51.78
CA ASP A 1070 17.30 46.58 -52.49
C ASP A 1070 18.50 46.14 -51.65
N VAL A 1071 18.48 46.43 -50.35
CA VAL A 1071 19.56 46.05 -49.42
C VAL A 1071 19.65 44.53 -49.27
N LEU A 1072 18.52 43.82 -49.19
CA LEU A 1072 18.53 42.35 -49.11
C LEU A 1072 19.00 41.71 -50.42
N VAL A 1073 18.67 42.30 -51.57
CA VAL A 1073 19.19 41.87 -52.88
C VAL A 1073 20.72 42.05 -52.91
N GLN A 1074 21.23 43.22 -52.51
CA GLN A 1074 22.67 43.49 -52.43
C GLN A 1074 23.42 42.49 -51.55
N ILE A 1075 22.84 42.12 -50.39
CA ILE A 1075 23.43 41.12 -49.48
C ILE A 1075 23.45 39.72 -50.11
N LEU A 1076 22.38 39.31 -50.77
CA LEU A 1076 22.19 37.94 -51.24
C LEU A 1076 22.75 37.69 -52.66
N GLU A 1077 22.90 38.71 -53.50
CA GLU A 1077 23.48 38.59 -54.86
C GLU A 1077 25.00 38.32 -54.82
N GLY A 1078 25.71 38.78 -53.77
CA GLY A 1078 27.10 38.43 -53.51
C GLY A 1078 27.35 36.95 -53.17
N ALA A 1079 26.29 36.16 -52.93
CA ALA A 1079 26.37 34.72 -52.65
C ALA A 1079 26.41 33.84 -53.93
N SER A 1080 26.42 34.45 -55.12
CA SER A 1080 26.32 33.80 -56.43
C SER A 1080 27.64 33.18 -56.91
N ALA A 1081 28.22 32.23 -56.18
CA ALA A 1081 29.28 31.36 -56.69
C ALA A 1081 29.08 29.90 -56.25
N ARG A 1082 28.34 29.17 -57.11
CA ARG A 1082 28.11 27.70 -57.17
C ARG A 1082 27.50 27.00 -55.94
N PRO A 1083 26.53 26.09 -56.14
CA PRO A 1083 26.22 25.08 -55.15
C PRO A 1083 27.37 24.05 -55.17
N THR A 1084 28.15 23.99 -54.10
CA THR A 1084 28.76 22.71 -53.72
C THR A 1084 27.86 22.12 -52.65
N GLU A 1085 27.40 20.89 -52.88
CA GLU A 1085 26.78 20.08 -51.84
C GLU A 1085 27.65 20.16 -50.59
N PRO A 1086 27.09 20.37 -49.39
CA PRO A 1086 27.82 19.96 -48.21
C PRO A 1086 27.88 18.43 -48.25
N GLU A 1087 29.06 17.87 -48.52
CA GLU A 1087 29.45 16.60 -47.92
C GLU A 1087 29.08 16.71 -46.44
N GLN A 1088 28.10 15.91 -46.00
CA GLN A 1088 27.98 15.65 -44.57
C GLN A 1088 29.33 15.08 -44.14
N PRO A 1089 30.06 15.70 -43.18
CA PRO A 1089 31.01 14.90 -42.45
C PRO A 1089 30.19 13.81 -41.76
N PRO A 1090 30.54 12.51 -41.92
CA PRO A 1090 29.98 11.51 -41.05
C PRO A 1090 30.25 11.94 -39.59
N PRO A 1091 29.38 11.62 -38.63
CA PRO A 1091 29.74 11.76 -37.23
C PRO A 1091 31.07 11.01 -37.04
N PRO A 1092 32.09 11.61 -36.40
CA PRO A 1092 33.30 10.88 -36.11
C PRO A 1092 32.96 9.81 -35.07
N ASP A 1093 32.63 8.60 -35.53
CA ASP A 1093 32.86 7.41 -34.74
C ASP A 1093 34.37 7.19 -34.65
N LEU A 1094 34.80 6.98 -33.42
CA LEU A 1094 36.16 6.75 -32.92
C LEU A 1094 37.14 6.11 -33.91
N PRO A 1095 38.41 6.53 -33.79
CA PRO A 1095 39.37 5.55 -33.29
C PRO A 1095 40.24 6.13 -32.18
N LEU A 1096 40.24 5.45 -31.03
CA LEU A 1096 41.43 5.39 -30.18
C LEU A 1096 42.54 4.66 -30.97
N PRO A 1097 43.80 5.09 -30.82
CA PRO A 1097 44.63 4.36 -29.88
C PRO A 1097 45.49 5.27 -28.99
N LEU A 1098 45.33 5.04 -27.68
CA LEU A 1098 46.40 4.84 -26.69
C LEU A 1098 47.75 5.53 -26.98
N LYS A 1099 47.93 6.71 -26.40
CA LYS A 1099 49.08 7.08 -25.54
C LYS A 1099 49.15 8.60 -25.40
N LYS A 1100 48.38 9.15 -24.46
CA LYS A 1100 48.82 10.26 -23.58
C LYS A 1100 47.85 10.31 -22.40
N LEU A 1101 48.40 9.92 -21.26
CA LEU A 1101 47.74 9.71 -20.00
C LEU A 1101 47.19 11.03 -19.42
N PHE A 1102 46.03 10.94 -18.76
CA PHE A 1102 45.37 11.95 -17.90
C PHE A 1102 44.81 13.22 -18.56
N VAL A 1103 43.67 13.12 -19.26
CA VAL A 1103 42.69 14.22 -19.37
C VAL A 1103 41.28 13.63 -19.27
N ILE A 1104 40.54 14.00 -18.22
CA ILE A 1104 39.13 13.65 -18.02
C ILE A 1104 38.28 14.60 -18.88
N GLN A 1105 37.57 14.10 -19.90
CA GLN A 1105 36.56 14.88 -20.62
C GLN A 1105 35.17 14.70 -19.96
N PRO A 1106 34.43 15.79 -19.63
CA PRO A 1106 33.34 15.76 -18.66
C PRO A 1106 31.93 15.76 -19.26
N ALA A 1107 31.56 14.75 -20.06
CA ALA A 1107 30.20 14.67 -20.62
C ALA A 1107 29.23 13.76 -19.83
N SER A 1108 29.71 12.85 -18.97
CA SER A 1108 28.81 11.95 -18.21
C SER A 1108 29.33 11.54 -16.83
N ALA A 1109 30.05 12.43 -16.15
CA ALA A 1109 30.40 12.24 -14.74
C ALA A 1109 29.23 12.68 -13.85
N ARG A 1110 28.64 11.74 -13.10
CA ARG A 1110 27.57 12.01 -12.13
C ARG A 1110 28.11 11.85 -10.72
N LEU A 1111 27.96 12.91 -9.93
CA LEU A 1111 28.27 12.94 -8.50
C LEU A 1111 27.03 12.54 -7.72
N LEU A 1112 27.16 11.55 -6.84
CA LEU A 1112 26.11 11.25 -5.87
C LEU A 1112 26.10 12.34 -4.81
N ARG A 1113 24.92 12.95 -4.65
CA ARG A 1113 24.66 13.96 -3.64
C ARG A 1113 23.55 13.48 -2.72
N GLU A 1114 23.66 13.75 -1.44
CA GLU A 1114 22.57 13.50 -0.49
C GLU A 1114 21.40 14.46 -0.76
N SER A 1115 20.25 14.22 -0.11
CA SER A 1115 19.04 15.04 -0.27
C SER A 1115 19.23 16.51 0.10
N LEU A 1116 20.32 16.84 0.79
CA LEU A 1116 20.73 18.20 1.15
C LEU A 1116 21.65 18.87 0.12
N GLY A 1117 22.03 18.17 -0.96
CA GLY A 1117 22.84 18.69 -2.07
C GLY A 1117 24.36 18.50 -1.93
N LYS A 1118 24.82 17.92 -0.81
CA LYS A 1118 26.22 17.65 -0.51
C LYS A 1118 26.71 16.41 -1.23
N VAL A 1119 27.92 16.42 -1.76
CA VAL A 1119 28.53 15.24 -2.39
C VAL A 1119 28.78 14.18 -1.33
N ILE A 1120 28.30 12.96 -1.57
CA ILE A 1120 28.49 11.84 -0.64
C ILE A 1120 29.97 11.46 -0.65
N ARG A 1121 30.57 11.46 0.55
CA ARG A 1121 31.97 11.11 0.79
C ARG A 1121 32.04 9.83 1.61
N ILE A 1122 33.02 8.99 1.30
CA ILE A 1122 33.44 7.90 2.18
C ILE A 1122 34.84 8.27 2.65
N ASP A 1123 34.97 8.55 3.95
CA ASP A 1123 36.12 9.22 4.54
C ASP A 1123 36.44 10.55 3.82
N ARG A 1124 37.57 10.60 3.12
CA ARG A 1124 38.09 11.77 2.39
C ARG A 1124 37.97 11.62 0.87
N ASP A 1125 37.44 10.50 0.41
CA ASP A 1125 37.35 10.18 -1.01
C ASP A 1125 35.95 10.53 -1.55
N VAL A 1126 35.93 11.12 -2.74
CA VAL A 1126 34.70 11.41 -3.51
C VAL A 1126 34.58 10.38 -4.61
N PHE A 1127 33.42 9.75 -4.73
CA PHE A 1127 33.17 8.74 -5.75
C PHE A 1127 32.30 9.30 -6.86
N VAL A 1128 32.79 9.22 -8.10
CA VAL A 1128 32.14 9.74 -9.29
C VAL A 1128 31.77 8.59 -10.20
N PHE A 1129 30.52 8.55 -10.65
CA PHE A 1129 30.02 7.54 -11.55
C PHE A 1129 30.10 8.06 -12.98
N THR A 1130 30.68 7.28 -13.86
CA THR A 1130 30.49 7.44 -15.31
C THR A 1130 29.53 6.36 -15.79
N ASP A 1131 29.16 6.39 -17.07
CA ASP A 1131 28.23 5.40 -17.63
C ASP A 1131 28.75 3.94 -17.56
N SER A 1132 30.04 3.72 -17.27
CA SER A 1132 30.65 2.39 -17.21
C SER A 1132 31.61 2.14 -16.04
N GLN A 1133 31.94 3.14 -15.21
CA GLN A 1133 32.95 3.01 -14.16
C GLN A 1133 32.59 3.80 -12.88
N LEU A 1134 33.14 3.35 -11.75
CA LEU A 1134 33.15 4.08 -10.49
C LEU A 1134 34.57 4.60 -10.27
N LEU A 1135 34.73 5.92 -10.28
CA LEU A 1135 35.99 6.61 -10.06
C LEU A 1135 36.08 7.02 -8.59
N ARG A 1136 37.19 6.73 -7.93
CA ARG A 1136 37.52 7.22 -6.58
C ARG A 1136 38.47 8.40 -6.71
N ILE A 1137 38.07 9.56 -6.20
CA ILE A 1137 38.86 10.79 -6.20
C ILE A 1137 39.32 11.02 -4.76
N ASP A 1138 40.62 10.86 -4.52
CA ASP A 1138 41.25 11.23 -3.26
C ASP A 1138 41.40 12.75 -3.23
N THR A 1139 40.74 13.41 -2.28
CA THR A 1139 40.72 14.89 -2.22
C THR A 1139 41.90 15.49 -1.45
N ALA A 1140 42.90 14.67 -1.07
CA ALA A 1140 44.14 15.11 -0.42
C ALA A 1140 45.37 15.12 -1.33
N ALA A 1141 45.24 14.72 -2.60
CA ALA A 1141 46.34 14.79 -3.57
C ALA A 1141 46.38 16.17 -4.25
N ASP A 1142 47.50 16.89 -4.12
CA ASP A 1142 47.73 18.24 -4.68
C ASP A 1142 47.90 18.29 -6.23
N ASN A 1143 47.41 17.30 -6.98
CA ASN A 1143 47.50 17.27 -8.45
C ASN A 1143 46.24 16.72 -9.11
#